data_AF-A0A4V2A3C8-F1
#
_entry.id   AF-A0A4V2A3C8-F1
#
_cell.length_a   1.000
_cell.length_b   1.000
_cell.length_c   1.000
_cell.angle_alpha   90.00
_cell.angle_beta   90.00
_cell.angle_gamma   90.00
#
_symmetry.space_group_name_H-M   'P 1'
#
loop_
_entity.id
_entity.type
_entity.pdbx_description
1 polymer ?
#
loop_
_entity_poly.entity_id
_entity_poly.type
_entity_poly.pdbx_seq_one_letter_code
_entity_poly.pdbx_strand_id
1 'polypeptide(L)'
;MTTITTLPLRTPITAGESLDSWIDALARRNDTSPREVLRALGIDHLGQSIRQLVDELDSTQLRRIEAATGLPPHRLDAATGPAVPGIERLSMHCSRFCPRCLAEADGRWQLSWRSSWAMVCGRHRLLLHDTCPGPDCRATPRVQIVGGATAPPASTCSRPISRSWLRCGGELFAAADLPAPDEVLDAQSWIDQLMAAARAPGPDPAHATLTDLHLVVAWLLRLDRAAAIAAARAINPRRHATPPQPRNGSPPDLDAALTAALLIRARTVLGDDEASAIDELRALVTKHPNPQRVSPPEFTKRHFVVMPSQFPNRYLRAVDADLPGAVRLRMRTITASAAIPRADGAARIRMLPQLFWPDWAGRLLPVAGGFHTDLFRAALSVLLTVPGDPSQRMDTHAGLLNPRVTAANLSITLQGFDKLPSGSALTDVLVLLCRITEHLDQHGTPIDYQRRREQIPAETITWDQWRDLACSVGAHPGKHRQGRLRHAQRHLHQLLSGADLADHRHPLAFRSPNDRGTFVEFTTAMAAPLRRALNEHAESILVNLAIDEPLTWSPPTDLADGLALPGIDTGDLDPDKVSRLVVDEHRSSREAAEVLGVHLEHVRIAMERLDQPRRQWAPHAAPAAWLREQHAARLFTREFFDREYIQAGRSLNDIAADTGIGRHIITRFAKQAGISLRRARAPFRIDPVWLREQYCAQLRSTADIAVELGTEQMRVNNALHQHGIPVRPQGVASRTEMIMTFDHLPPIIRASVEGTLHGWIRLHRFRITMAFPSLGTAAGYLGIKSNSLLHQLRLLERHVGAPLFHRSRRGTAHKPTPHGQTLLRELDNEHVQPLMTAALHACNALAMPDAKTLAHAVREAMTPPRNPGLLKPFGDIPVGRLRMTRTTLTLLRHLTTTDAEEFYGHGLHQCTSIQHGTLYPLLRSLEQAGWLTSRDEDEADWLAGAPPGCGPGRRRTYYRLTPNGRRAALRELNTPRKRQNSENPGATNP
;
A
#
# COMPACT_ATOMS: atom_id res chain seq x y z
N MET A 1 75.70 -3.91 36.19
CA MET A 1 74.82 -4.62 37.14
C MET A 1 75.13 -4.08 38.51
N THR A 2 74.35 -3.12 38.99
CA THR A 2 74.46 -2.54 40.34
C THR A 2 74.11 -3.62 41.36
N THR A 3 75.03 -3.93 42.27
CA THR A 3 74.81 -4.87 43.38
C THR A 3 73.71 -4.32 44.28
N ILE A 4 72.56 -5.01 44.34
CA ILE A 4 71.42 -4.61 45.17
C ILE A 4 71.83 -4.77 46.64
N THR A 5 71.91 -3.66 47.37
CA THR A 5 72.22 -3.65 48.80
C THR A 5 70.93 -3.71 49.61
N THR A 6 70.88 -4.58 50.62
CA THR A 6 69.78 -4.55 51.59
C THR A 6 69.81 -3.24 52.35
N LEU A 7 68.68 -2.51 52.39
CA LEU A 7 68.62 -1.22 53.09
C LEU A 7 68.71 -1.42 54.62
N PRO A 8 69.64 -0.71 55.31
CA PRO A 8 69.86 -0.88 56.74
C PRO A 8 68.74 -0.27 57.60
N LEU A 9 68.16 0.86 57.20
CA LEU A 9 67.02 1.47 57.87
C LEU A 9 65.75 1.27 57.03
N ARG A 10 64.81 0.50 57.57
CA ARG A 10 63.56 0.10 56.91
C ARG A 10 62.37 0.80 57.55
N THR A 11 61.34 1.02 56.75
CA THR A 11 60.08 1.65 57.16
C THR A 11 58.92 0.81 56.63
N PRO A 12 57.93 0.42 57.46
CA PRO A 12 56.78 -0.32 56.96
C PRO A 12 55.98 0.53 55.97
N ILE A 13 55.36 -0.15 54.99
CA ILE A 13 54.38 0.46 54.10
C ILE A 13 52.99 0.38 54.71
N THR A 14 52.31 1.52 54.79
CA THR A 14 50.98 1.62 55.39
C THR A 14 49.89 1.11 54.44
N ALA A 15 48.70 0.81 54.96
CA ALA A 15 47.58 0.34 54.14
C ALA A 15 47.10 1.48 53.21
N GLY A 16 46.93 1.17 51.92
CA GLY A 16 46.51 2.15 50.89
C GLY A 16 47.59 3.16 50.46
N GLU A 17 48.80 3.09 51.04
CA GLU A 17 49.91 3.99 50.71
C GLU A 17 50.42 3.78 49.28
N SER A 18 50.70 4.88 48.56
CA SER A 18 51.34 4.80 47.25
C SER A 18 52.83 4.48 47.35
N LEU A 19 53.37 3.78 46.35
CA LEU A 19 54.79 3.40 46.32
C LEU A 19 55.72 4.61 46.44
N ASP A 20 55.42 5.72 45.77
CA ASP A 20 56.23 6.94 45.81
C ASP A 20 56.22 7.62 47.20
N SER A 21 55.09 7.56 47.91
CA SER A 21 55.01 8.03 49.31
C SER A 21 55.89 7.20 50.22
N TRP A 22 55.87 5.88 50.04
CA TRP A 22 56.67 4.98 50.85
C TRP A 22 58.17 5.16 50.58
N ILE A 23 58.57 5.38 49.32
CA ILE A 23 59.95 5.72 48.96
C ILE A 23 60.39 7.05 49.60
N ASP A 24 59.54 8.09 49.63
CA ASP A 24 59.85 9.34 50.33
C ASP A 24 60.06 9.12 51.83
N ALA A 25 59.29 8.23 52.45
CA ALA A 25 59.45 7.92 53.86
C ALA A 25 60.71 7.09 54.15
N LEU A 26 61.08 6.18 53.25
CA LEU A 26 62.38 5.50 53.30
C LEU A 26 63.53 6.50 53.15
N ALA A 27 63.40 7.45 52.23
CA ALA A 27 64.37 8.52 52.00
C ALA A 27 64.54 9.40 53.24
N ARG A 28 63.43 9.83 53.88
CA ARG A 28 63.45 10.55 55.16
C ARG A 28 64.12 9.74 56.27
N ARG A 29 63.82 8.44 56.36
CA ARG A 29 64.39 7.57 57.39
C ARG A 29 65.90 7.35 57.22
N ASN A 30 66.40 7.36 55.99
CA ASN A 30 67.80 7.18 55.63
C ASN A 30 68.54 8.51 55.41
N ASP A 31 67.90 9.65 55.72
CA ASP A 31 68.41 11.02 55.50
C ASP A 31 69.04 11.23 54.11
N THR A 32 68.36 10.75 53.08
CA THR A 32 68.85 10.79 51.69
C THR A 32 67.74 11.17 50.72
N SER A 33 68.07 11.35 49.44
CA SER A 33 67.06 11.69 48.43
C SER A 33 66.31 10.45 47.93
N PRO A 34 65.03 10.59 47.52
CA PRO A 34 64.27 9.51 46.90
C PRO A 34 64.98 8.87 45.70
N ARG A 35 65.76 9.65 44.93
CA ARG A 35 66.53 9.13 43.79
C ARG A 35 67.68 8.21 44.21
N GLU A 36 68.35 8.52 45.32
CA GLU A 36 69.41 7.66 45.85
C GLU A 36 68.85 6.36 46.43
N VAL A 37 67.67 6.41 47.08
CA VAL A 37 66.95 5.21 47.53
C VAL A 37 66.59 4.32 46.33
N LEU A 38 66.03 4.90 45.26
CA LEU A 38 65.68 4.15 44.06
C LEU A 38 66.91 3.53 43.37
N ARG A 39 68.03 4.27 43.29
CA ARG A 39 69.32 3.76 42.79
C ARG A 39 69.82 2.58 43.63
N ALA A 40 69.77 2.69 44.95
CA ALA A 40 70.17 1.60 45.86
C ALA A 40 69.29 0.35 45.69
N LEU A 41 68.01 0.53 45.33
CA LEU A 41 67.07 -0.54 45.00
C LEU A 41 67.22 -1.07 43.56
N GLY A 42 68.20 -0.59 42.78
CA GLY A 42 68.48 -1.05 41.42
C GLY A 42 67.59 -0.44 40.34
N ILE A 43 67.06 0.77 40.58
CA ILE A 43 66.19 1.51 39.65
C ILE A 43 66.90 2.79 39.20
N ASP A 44 67.61 2.70 38.06
CA ASP A 44 68.48 3.78 37.55
C ASP A 44 67.87 4.62 36.40
N HIS A 45 66.77 4.16 35.78
CA HIS A 45 66.31 4.67 34.47
C HIS A 45 64.86 5.16 34.40
N LEU A 46 64.15 5.26 35.52
CA LEU A 46 62.82 5.88 35.47
C LEU A 46 63.01 7.35 35.09
N GLY A 47 62.28 7.81 34.08
CA GLY A 47 62.14 9.23 33.84
C GLY A 47 61.72 9.92 35.13
N GLN A 48 61.89 11.24 35.23
CA GLN A 48 61.60 11.97 36.47
C GLN A 48 60.12 11.89 36.93
N SER A 49 59.28 11.07 36.32
CA SER A 49 57.84 10.94 36.54
C SER A 49 57.50 9.92 37.62
N ILE A 50 56.69 10.33 38.60
CA ILE A 50 56.15 9.43 39.63
C ILE A 50 55.20 8.39 39.01
N ARG A 51 54.52 8.73 37.90
CA ARG A 51 53.61 7.80 37.22
C ARG A 51 54.32 6.53 36.78
N GLN A 52 55.52 6.65 36.22
CA GLN A 52 56.29 5.49 35.77
C GLN A 52 56.70 4.60 36.95
N LEU A 53 57.00 5.21 38.09
CA LEU A 53 57.32 4.47 39.32
C LEU A 53 56.11 3.71 39.86
N VAL A 54 54.92 4.30 39.80
CA VAL A 54 53.72 3.72 40.44
C VAL A 54 52.96 2.77 39.50
N ASP A 55 52.95 3.03 38.19
CA ASP A 55 52.10 2.33 37.22
C ASP A 55 52.87 1.45 36.23
N GLU A 56 54.17 1.70 35.99
CA GLU A 56 54.95 1.04 34.92
C GLU A 56 56.02 0.07 35.46
N LEU A 57 56.14 -0.10 36.78
CA LEU A 57 57.05 -1.08 37.37
C LEU A 57 56.56 -2.51 37.13
N ASP A 58 57.43 -3.35 36.57
CA ASP A 58 57.13 -4.76 36.36
C ASP A 58 57.10 -5.54 37.70
N SER A 59 56.42 -6.69 37.71
CA SER A 59 56.30 -7.53 38.90
C SER A 59 57.65 -8.02 39.41
N THR A 60 58.65 -8.20 38.53
CA THR A 60 60.00 -8.65 38.90
C THR A 60 60.79 -7.55 39.63
N GLN A 61 60.61 -6.29 39.23
CA GLN A 61 61.12 -5.11 39.92
C GLN A 61 60.49 -4.98 41.29
N LEU A 62 59.17 -5.14 41.42
CA LEU A 62 58.49 -5.09 42.72
C LEU A 62 59.00 -6.17 43.69
N ARG A 63 59.17 -7.42 43.22
CA ARG A 63 59.73 -8.50 44.05
C ARG A 63 61.16 -8.23 44.48
N ARG A 64 61.97 -7.61 43.63
CA ARG A 64 63.34 -7.18 43.98
C ARG A 64 63.34 -6.10 45.07
N ILE A 65 62.46 -5.11 44.97
CA ILE A 65 62.30 -4.06 45.98
C ILE A 65 61.86 -4.68 47.32
N GLU A 66 60.89 -5.60 47.30
CA GLU A 66 60.43 -6.30 48.50
C GLU A 66 61.56 -7.08 49.18
N ALA A 67 62.34 -7.83 48.40
CA ALA A 67 63.49 -8.56 48.93
C ALA A 67 64.56 -7.63 49.54
N ALA A 68 64.90 -6.53 48.84
CA ALA A 68 65.90 -5.56 49.31
C ALA A 68 65.47 -4.79 50.56
N THR A 69 64.16 -4.62 50.76
CA THR A 69 63.57 -3.90 51.90
C THR A 69 63.03 -4.81 52.99
N GLY A 70 63.04 -6.13 52.79
CA GLY A 70 62.54 -7.12 53.74
C GLY A 70 61.01 -7.14 53.88
N LEU A 71 60.28 -6.74 52.84
CA LEU A 71 58.83 -6.89 52.79
C LEU A 71 58.44 -8.30 52.33
N PRO A 72 57.27 -8.82 52.76
CA PRO A 72 56.74 -10.06 52.21
C PRO A 72 56.52 -9.95 50.68
N PRO A 73 56.70 -11.06 49.93
CA PRO A 73 56.35 -11.09 48.50
C PRO A 73 54.91 -10.61 48.27
N HIS A 74 54.67 -9.86 47.19
CA HIS A 74 53.38 -9.31 46.78
C HIS A 74 52.81 -8.19 47.66
N ARG A 75 53.53 -7.73 48.68
CA ARG A 75 53.07 -6.63 49.54
C ARG A 75 52.95 -5.29 48.79
N LEU A 76 53.82 -5.01 47.83
CA LEU A 76 53.85 -3.78 47.06
C LEU A 76 52.81 -3.75 45.92
N ASP A 77 52.18 -4.87 45.59
CA ASP A 77 51.15 -4.94 44.53
C ASP A 77 49.95 -4.03 44.86
N ALA A 78 49.66 -3.82 46.15
CA ALA A 78 48.62 -2.91 46.63
C ALA A 78 49.05 -1.43 46.69
N ALA A 79 50.32 -1.12 46.40
CA ALA A 79 50.91 0.23 46.42
C ALA A 79 51.21 0.79 45.02
N THR A 80 50.95 -0.01 43.99
CA THR A 80 51.09 0.33 42.56
C THR A 80 49.74 0.39 41.87
N GLY A 81 49.65 1.14 40.76
CA GLY A 81 48.43 1.26 39.96
C GLY A 81 47.95 -0.08 39.39
N PRO A 82 46.67 -0.17 38.96
CA PRO A 82 46.10 -1.43 38.49
C PRO A 82 46.74 -1.88 37.17
N ALA A 83 47.29 -3.09 37.14
CA ALA A 83 47.81 -3.78 35.94
C ALA A 83 46.70 -4.29 34.98
N VAL A 84 45.49 -3.68 35.04
CA VAL A 84 44.32 -4.11 34.28
C VAL A 84 44.17 -3.24 33.03
N PRO A 85 44.29 -3.81 31.82
CA PRO A 85 44.12 -3.08 30.57
C PRO A 85 42.77 -2.34 30.53
N GLY A 86 42.80 -1.06 30.17
CA GLY A 86 41.62 -0.19 30.11
C GLY A 86 41.39 0.66 31.37
N ILE A 87 41.80 0.19 32.54
CA ILE A 87 41.77 0.94 33.82
C ILE A 87 43.04 1.79 33.99
N GLU A 88 44.15 1.43 33.33
CA GLU A 88 45.43 2.17 33.35
C GLU A 88 45.33 3.65 32.91
N ARG A 89 44.30 4.00 32.12
CA ARG A 89 44.03 5.38 31.68
C ARG A 89 43.42 6.27 32.76
N LEU A 90 43.10 5.69 33.92
CA LEU A 90 42.50 6.35 35.08
C LEU A 90 43.54 6.91 36.05
N SER A 91 44.81 6.58 35.89
CA SER A 91 45.87 7.09 36.75
C SER A 91 46.33 8.47 36.29
N MET A 92 46.25 9.44 37.18
CA MET A 92 46.77 10.79 36.98
C MET A 92 48.30 10.78 37.10
N HIS A 93 48.93 11.71 36.38
CA HIS A 93 50.36 11.93 36.50
C HIS A 93 50.74 12.65 37.80
N CYS A 94 49.75 13.08 38.56
CA CYS A 94 49.88 13.80 39.83
C CYS A 94 49.12 13.08 40.95
N SER A 95 49.10 13.66 42.15
CA SER A 95 48.24 13.18 43.24
C SER A 95 47.46 14.33 43.86
N ARG A 96 46.17 14.09 44.09
CA ARG A 96 45.35 14.91 44.99
C ARG A 96 45.71 14.60 46.45
N PHE A 97 45.22 15.40 47.39
CA PHE A 97 45.45 15.15 48.82
C PHE A 97 44.33 15.63 49.73
N CYS A 98 44.26 15.01 50.92
CA CYS A 98 43.47 15.49 52.03
C CYS A 98 44.40 16.10 53.10
N PRO A 99 44.22 17.37 53.52
CA PRO A 99 45.08 18.01 54.50
C PRO A 99 45.09 17.28 55.85
N ARG A 100 43.92 16.82 56.31
CA ARG A 100 43.78 16.06 57.56
C ARG A 100 44.48 14.70 57.51
N CYS A 101 44.35 13.94 56.43
CA CYS A 101 45.09 12.69 56.27
C CYS A 101 46.61 12.91 56.29
N LEU A 102 47.11 13.96 55.63
CA LEU A 102 48.54 14.28 55.64
C LEU A 102 49.03 14.67 57.04
N ALA A 103 48.22 15.38 57.83
CA ALA A 103 48.54 15.72 59.22
C ALA A 103 48.57 14.48 60.12
N GLU A 104 47.56 13.61 60.04
CA GLU A 104 47.42 12.43 60.89
C GLU A 104 48.43 11.32 60.55
N ALA A 105 48.81 11.19 59.28
CA ALA A 105 49.64 10.10 58.79
C ALA A 105 51.09 10.52 58.54
N ASP A 106 51.57 11.63 59.11
CA ASP A 106 52.96 12.11 58.93
C ASP A 106 53.39 12.21 57.44
N GLY A 107 52.52 12.80 56.63
CA GLY A 107 52.77 13.07 55.22
C GLY A 107 52.75 11.84 54.30
N ARG A 108 52.05 10.77 54.70
CA ARG A 108 51.82 9.57 53.87
C ARG A 108 50.68 9.78 52.89
N TRP A 109 50.91 9.44 51.62
CA TRP A 109 49.93 9.65 50.55
C TRP A 109 49.27 8.35 50.14
N GLN A 110 47.98 8.46 49.81
CA GLN A 110 47.17 7.31 49.41
C GLN A 110 47.27 7.10 47.90
N LEU A 111 47.40 5.83 47.49
CA LEU A 111 47.37 5.42 46.09
C LEU A 111 46.06 5.82 45.41
N SER A 112 44.94 5.74 46.12
CA SER A 112 43.62 6.08 45.57
C SER A 112 43.51 7.53 45.11
N TRP A 113 44.25 8.47 45.72
CA TRP A 113 44.26 9.89 45.35
C TRP A 113 44.89 10.17 43.98
N ARG A 114 45.54 9.17 43.38
CA ARG A 114 46.10 9.24 42.03
C ARG A 114 45.08 8.86 40.96
N SER A 115 43.89 8.40 41.33
CA SER A 115 42.82 8.15 40.36
C SER A 115 42.22 9.46 39.86
N SER A 116 41.98 9.56 38.54
CA SER A 116 41.27 10.65 37.89
C SER A 116 39.86 10.86 38.46
N TRP A 117 39.27 9.82 39.05
CA TRP A 117 37.95 9.83 39.67
C TRP A 117 37.94 10.05 41.18
N ALA A 118 39.10 10.13 41.85
CA ALA A 118 39.14 10.34 43.30
C ALA A 118 38.92 11.82 43.65
N MET A 119 37.72 12.19 44.05
CA MET A 119 37.32 13.59 44.30
C MET A 119 37.33 13.94 45.78
N VAL A 120 37.07 12.96 46.65
CA VAL A 120 36.83 13.17 48.07
C VAL A 120 37.63 12.19 48.92
N CYS A 121 37.93 12.60 50.14
CA CYS A 121 38.42 11.71 51.18
C CYS A 121 37.21 11.11 51.93
N GLY A 122 36.96 9.81 51.76
CA GLY A 122 35.86 9.13 52.47
C GLY A 122 35.99 9.17 54.01
N ARG A 123 37.23 9.21 54.53
CA ARG A 123 37.49 9.26 55.98
C ARG A 123 37.10 10.59 56.61
N HIS A 124 37.44 11.70 55.96
CA HIS A 124 37.20 13.05 56.50
C HIS A 124 36.01 13.76 55.84
N ARG A 125 35.39 13.15 54.82
CA ARG A 125 34.29 13.73 54.02
C ARG A 125 34.63 15.10 53.43
N LEU A 126 35.89 15.27 53.03
CA LEU A 126 36.40 16.51 52.42
C LEU A 126 36.67 16.30 50.94
N LEU A 127 36.43 17.34 50.12
CA LEU A 127 36.94 17.42 48.77
C LEU A 127 38.48 17.42 48.80
N LEU A 128 39.10 16.62 47.95
CA LEU A 128 40.55 16.57 47.85
C LEU A 128 41.07 17.83 47.16
N HIS A 129 42.25 18.30 47.59
CA HIS A 129 42.94 19.41 46.97
C HIS A 129 43.79 18.93 45.80
N ASP A 130 43.72 19.66 44.69
CA ASP A 130 44.50 19.38 43.47
C ASP A 130 45.79 20.20 43.39
N THR A 131 45.89 21.32 44.12
CA THR A 131 47.00 22.26 44.02
C THR A 131 47.54 22.66 45.39
N CYS A 132 48.80 23.08 45.43
CA CYS A 132 49.41 23.65 46.64
C CYS A 132 48.67 24.93 47.07
N PRO A 133 48.31 25.08 48.36
CA PRO A 133 47.67 26.30 48.89
C PRO A 133 48.63 27.51 48.93
N GLY A 134 49.94 27.28 48.74
CA GLY A 134 50.95 28.34 48.75
C GLY A 134 50.67 29.39 47.66
N PRO A 135 50.65 30.70 48.01
CA PRO A 135 50.21 31.76 47.12
C PRO A 135 51.04 31.86 45.85
N ASP A 136 52.35 31.61 45.94
CA ASP A 136 53.30 31.70 44.82
C ASP A 136 53.53 30.37 44.07
N CYS A 137 52.92 29.28 44.53
CA CYS A 137 53.13 27.95 43.95
C CYS A 137 51.94 27.50 43.09
N ARG A 138 50.78 27.27 43.72
CA ARG A 138 49.55 26.74 43.09
C ARG A 138 49.75 25.53 42.16
N ALA A 139 50.88 24.83 42.27
CA ALA A 139 51.21 23.72 41.40
C ALA A 139 50.59 22.42 41.92
N THR A 140 50.34 21.50 41.00
CA THR A 140 49.85 20.15 41.33
C THR A 140 50.95 19.34 42.03
N PRO A 141 50.68 18.75 43.22
CA PRO A 141 51.66 17.94 43.93
C PRO A 141 51.99 16.63 43.22
N ARG A 142 53.14 16.04 43.59
CA ARG A 142 53.55 14.67 43.23
C ARG A 142 53.49 14.31 41.74
N VAL A 143 53.96 15.24 40.90
CA VAL A 143 54.13 15.03 39.45
C VAL A 143 55.47 14.34 39.12
N GLN A 144 56.54 14.71 39.83
CA GLN A 144 57.89 14.26 39.53
C GLN A 144 58.62 13.80 40.80
N ILE A 145 59.53 12.83 40.62
CA ILE A 145 60.43 12.36 41.65
C ILE A 145 61.46 13.47 41.92
N VAL A 146 61.40 13.96 43.15
CA VAL A 146 62.17 15.12 43.59
C VAL A 146 63.64 14.73 43.69
N GLY A 147 64.51 15.49 43.02
CA GLY A 147 65.96 15.36 43.13
C GLY A 147 66.55 16.22 44.26
N GLY A 148 67.86 16.11 44.46
CA GLY A 148 68.63 16.89 45.45
C GLY A 148 69.42 16.00 46.40
N ALA A 149 70.16 16.60 47.33
CA ALA A 149 70.96 15.88 48.33
C ALA A 149 70.13 15.42 49.55
N THR A 150 68.96 16.04 49.80
CA THR A 150 68.17 15.84 51.04
C THR A 150 66.78 15.26 50.78
N ALA A 151 66.27 14.55 51.79
CA ALA A 151 64.92 13.99 51.79
C ALA A 151 63.83 15.08 51.75
N PRO A 152 62.70 14.88 51.04
CA PRO A 152 61.56 15.77 51.11
C PRO A 152 60.92 15.77 52.51
N PRO A 153 60.75 16.95 53.15
CA PRO A 153 59.99 17.07 54.38
C PRO A 153 58.57 16.55 54.20
N ALA A 154 58.05 15.87 55.24
CA ALA A 154 56.69 15.36 55.23
C ALA A 154 55.67 16.50 55.04
N SER A 155 54.57 16.21 54.34
CA SER A 155 53.42 17.12 54.18
C SER A 155 53.73 18.50 53.58
N THR A 156 54.87 18.67 52.88
CA THR A 156 55.24 19.91 52.18
C THR A 156 55.17 19.76 50.67
N CYS A 157 54.96 20.87 49.97
CA CYS A 157 54.98 20.92 48.52
C CYS A 157 56.42 20.76 47.99
N SER A 158 56.64 19.70 47.23
CA SER A 158 57.96 19.37 46.67
C SER A 158 58.20 19.90 45.25
N ARG A 159 57.27 20.70 44.71
CA ARG A 159 57.41 21.28 43.37
C ARG A 159 58.56 22.31 43.34
N PRO A 160 59.46 22.28 42.34
CA PRO A 160 60.47 23.32 42.17
C PRO A 160 59.84 24.65 41.72
N ILE A 161 60.29 25.77 42.29
CA ILE A 161 59.92 27.12 41.87
C ILE A 161 60.92 27.61 40.80
N SER A 162 60.39 28.15 39.68
CA SER A 162 61.09 28.33 38.40
C SER A 162 62.33 29.24 38.38
N ARG A 163 62.63 29.96 39.45
CA ARG A 163 63.77 30.92 39.50
C ARG A 163 64.96 30.44 40.33
N SER A 164 64.79 29.47 41.22
CA SER A 164 65.83 29.06 42.19
C SER A 164 66.10 27.56 42.23
N TRP A 165 65.32 26.74 41.52
CA TRP A 165 65.30 25.28 41.65
C TRP A 165 65.06 24.78 43.10
N LEU A 166 64.70 25.69 44.02
CA LEU A 166 64.31 25.38 45.39
C LEU A 166 62.89 24.82 45.38
N ARG A 167 62.62 23.90 46.31
CA ARG A 167 61.29 23.34 46.54
C ARG A 167 60.38 24.42 47.11
N CYS A 168 59.09 24.37 46.75
CA CYS A 168 58.11 25.30 47.28
C CYS A 168 58.04 25.28 48.80
N GLY A 169 58.08 24.10 49.42
CA GLY A 169 58.07 23.96 50.88
C GLY A 169 56.74 24.33 51.55
N GLY A 170 55.73 24.78 50.80
CA GLY A 170 54.42 25.14 51.34
C GLY A 170 53.75 23.97 52.07
N GLU A 171 53.23 24.24 53.26
CA GLU A 171 52.57 23.25 54.11
C GLU A 171 51.23 22.82 53.52
N LEU A 172 51.15 21.57 53.04
CA LEU A 172 49.95 21.05 52.39
C LEU A 172 48.85 20.72 53.41
N PHE A 173 49.23 20.34 54.63
CA PHE A 173 48.28 20.08 55.72
C PHE A 173 47.59 21.36 56.21
N ALA A 174 48.16 22.54 55.95
CA ALA A 174 47.56 23.84 56.27
C ALA A 174 46.50 24.28 55.24
N ALA A 175 46.25 23.49 54.19
CA ALA A 175 45.17 23.77 53.24
C ALA A 175 43.82 23.76 53.96
N ALA A 176 42.91 24.67 53.56
CA ALA A 176 41.60 24.78 54.17
C ALA A 176 40.77 23.50 53.99
N ASP A 177 40.00 23.13 55.00
CA ASP A 177 39.01 22.07 54.86
C ASP A 177 37.91 22.49 53.88
N LEU A 178 37.65 21.63 52.90
CA LEU A 178 36.60 21.80 51.89
C LEU A 178 35.56 20.69 52.09
N PRO A 179 34.48 20.91 52.86
CA PRO A 179 33.44 19.90 53.05
C PRO A 179 32.85 19.45 51.71
N ALA A 180 32.78 18.14 51.47
CA ALA A 180 32.16 17.60 50.27
C ALA A 180 30.63 17.55 50.44
N PRO A 181 29.85 18.08 49.48
CA PRO A 181 28.40 17.87 49.45
C PRO A 181 28.04 16.38 49.37
N ASP A 182 26.87 16.00 49.88
CA ASP A 182 26.43 14.59 49.89
C ASP A 182 26.35 13.99 48.47
N GLU A 183 25.87 14.75 47.48
CA GLU A 183 25.85 14.31 46.08
C GLU A 183 27.24 13.93 45.52
N VAL A 184 28.29 14.63 45.97
CA VAL A 184 29.67 14.36 45.56
C VAL A 184 30.19 13.09 46.24
N LEU A 185 29.83 12.89 47.51
CA LEU A 185 30.17 11.67 48.25
C LEU A 185 29.46 10.45 47.67
N ASP A 186 28.21 10.60 47.25
CA ASP A 186 27.46 9.54 46.58
C ASP A 186 28.06 9.20 45.20
N ALA A 187 28.49 10.22 44.44
CA ALA A 187 29.20 10.02 43.18
C ALA A 187 30.55 9.31 43.38
N GLN A 188 31.28 9.63 44.45
CA GLN A 188 32.50 8.90 44.82
C GLN A 188 32.20 7.43 45.17
N SER A 189 31.18 7.19 45.99
CA SER A 189 30.77 5.84 46.38
C SER A 189 30.40 5.00 45.17
N TRP A 190 29.65 5.59 44.21
CA TRP A 190 29.28 4.93 42.96
C TRP A 190 30.51 4.52 42.13
N ILE A 191 31.48 5.40 41.92
CA ILE A 191 32.66 5.05 41.13
C ILE A 191 33.57 4.06 41.84
N ASP A 192 33.69 4.14 43.17
CA ASP A 192 34.46 3.18 43.96
C ASP A 192 33.85 1.76 43.88
N GLN A 193 32.52 1.66 43.94
CA GLN A 193 31.79 0.41 43.74
C GLN A 193 31.98 -0.14 42.33
N LEU A 194 31.87 0.72 41.30
CA LEU A 194 32.05 0.34 39.91
C LEU A 194 33.47 -0.17 39.63
N MET A 195 34.48 0.50 40.20
CA MET A 195 35.88 0.09 40.12
C MET A 195 36.17 -1.20 40.88
N ALA A 196 35.51 -1.43 42.01
CA ALA A 196 35.61 -2.69 42.76
C ALA A 196 34.99 -3.86 42.00
N ALA A 197 33.80 -3.66 41.39
CA ALA A 197 33.13 -4.66 40.57
C ALA A 197 33.98 -5.04 39.34
N ALA A 198 34.51 -4.05 38.61
CA ALA A 198 35.34 -4.29 37.43
C ALA A 198 36.70 -4.97 37.71
N ARG A 199 37.13 -5.05 38.98
CA ARG A 199 38.33 -5.79 39.40
C ARG A 199 38.04 -7.27 39.69
N ALA A 200 36.78 -7.66 39.82
CA ALA A 200 36.40 -9.06 39.98
C ALA A 200 36.56 -9.81 38.65
N PRO A 201 37.00 -11.07 38.65
CA PRO A 201 37.14 -11.86 37.42
C PRO A 201 35.78 -12.19 36.80
N GLY A 202 35.51 -11.66 35.60
CA GLY A 202 34.33 -11.98 34.78
C GLY A 202 34.02 -10.93 33.69
N PRO A 203 33.25 -11.27 32.65
CA PRO A 203 32.70 -10.26 31.72
C PRO A 203 31.60 -9.47 32.44
N ASP A 204 31.97 -8.34 33.04
CA ASP A 204 31.07 -7.54 33.87
C ASP A 204 30.55 -6.30 33.10
N PRO A 205 29.22 -6.01 33.09
CA PRO A 205 28.70 -4.70 32.69
C PRO A 205 29.43 -3.51 33.34
N ALA A 206 30.01 -3.67 34.53
CA ALA A 206 30.85 -2.65 35.16
C ALA A 206 32.04 -2.22 34.29
N HIS A 207 32.68 -3.17 33.60
CA HIS A 207 33.82 -2.88 32.72
C HIS A 207 33.41 -2.11 31.46
N ALA A 208 32.25 -2.45 30.89
CA ALA A 208 31.67 -1.71 29.76
C ALA A 208 31.31 -0.27 30.16
N THR A 209 30.70 -0.10 31.34
CA THR A 209 30.35 1.22 31.88
C THR A 209 31.59 2.08 32.17
N LEU A 210 32.67 1.51 32.74
CA LEU A 210 33.93 2.24 32.93
C LEU A 210 34.60 2.68 31.64
N THR A 211 34.54 1.83 30.61
CA THR A 211 35.08 2.15 29.27
C THR A 211 34.34 3.36 28.68
N ASP A 212 33.01 3.39 28.81
CA ASP A 212 32.18 4.47 28.28
C ASP A 212 32.24 5.73 29.14
N LEU A 213 32.44 5.61 30.46
CA LEU A 213 32.49 6.73 31.40
C LEU A 213 33.47 7.83 30.96
N HIS A 214 34.66 7.44 30.53
CA HIS A 214 35.65 8.40 30.02
C HIS A 214 35.16 9.19 28.80
N LEU A 215 34.50 8.50 27.87
CA LEU A 215 33.98 9.10 26.65
C LEU A 215 32.79 10.01 26.96
N VAL A 216 31.91 9.59 27.87
CA VAL A 216 30.75 10.38 28.33
C VAL A 216 31.20 11.62 29.08
N VAL A 217 32.17 11.53 30.00
CA VAL A 217 32.70 12.70 30.73
C VAL A 217 33.35 13.70 29.77
N ALA A 218 34.18 13.23 28.84
CA ALA A 218 34.80 14.08 27.83
C ALA A 218 33.76 14.71 26.87
N TRP A 219 32.66 14.01 26.61
CA TRP A 219 31.53 14.52 25.84
C TRP A 219 30.75 15.60 26.60
N LEU A 220 30.34 15.33 27.85
CA LEU A 220 29.60 16.27 28.71
C LEU A 220 30.37 17.60 28.88
N LEU A 221 31.68 17.53 29.09
CA LEU A 221 32.53 18.71 29.20
C LEU A 221 32.58 19.55 27.91
N ARG A 222 32.52 18.90 26.74
CA ARG A 222 32.51 19.61 25.44
C ARG A 222 31.13 20.14 25.09
N LEU A 223 30.09 19.41 25.44
CA LEU A 223 28.71 19.77 25.17
C LEU A 223 28.29 21.03 25.94
N ASP A 224 28.47 21.04 27.27
CA ASP A 224 28.04 22.15 28.13
C ASP A 224 29.12 22.55 29.13
N ARG A 225 30.23 23.08 28.58
CA ARG A 225 31.40 23.50 29.38
C ARG A 225 31.04 24.56 30.41
N ALA A 226 30.15 25.50 30.06
CA ALA A 226 29.77 26.59 30.93
C ALA A 226 29.02 26.09 32.17
N ALA A 227 28.03 25.21 32.00
CA ALA A 227 27.30 24.62 33.11
C ALA A 227 28.21 23.73 33.97
N ALA A 228 29.09 22.94 33.36
CA ALA A 228 30.05 22.12 34.10
C ALA A 228 30.98 22.97 35.00
N ILE A 229 31.47 24.11 34.50
CA ILE A 229 32.28 25.05 35.28
C ILE A 229 31.46 25.71 36.39
N ALA A 230 30.19 26.08 36.12
CA ALA A 230 29.32 26.67 37.12
C ALA A 230 29.02 25.69 38.28
N ALA A 231 28.69 24.44 37.95
CA ALA A 231 28.49 23.38 38.94
C ALA A 231 29.77 23.11 39.75
N ALA A 232 30.93 23.07 39.10
CA ALA A 232 32.22 22.92 39.80
C ALA A 232 32.52 24.08 40.76
N ARG A 233 32.14 25.32 40.41
CA ARG A 233 32.26 26.48 41.31
C ARG A 233 31.29 26.43 42.48
N ALA A 234 30.10 25.85 42.30
CA ALA A 234 29.17 25.62 43.39
C ALA A 234 29.73 24.59 44.39
N ILE A 235 30.39 23.55 43.89
CA ILE A 235 31.05 22.52 44.72
C ILE A 235 32.29 23.08 45.43
N ASN A 236 33.13 23.86 44.73
CA ASN A 236 34.30 24.52 45.31
C ASN A 236 34.38 26.00 44.87
N PRO A 237 33.88 26.94 45.70
CA PRO A 237 33.93 28.36 45.41
C PRO A 237 35.36 28.92 45.30
N ARG A 238 36.35 28.25 45.91
CA ARG A 238 37.76 28.64 45.92
C ARG A 238 38.56 28.03 44.77
N ARG A 239 37.89 27.41 43.80
CA ARG A 239 38.51 26.82 42.61
C ARG A 239 39.20 27.90 41.76
N HIS A 240 40.51 27.76 41.57
CA HIS A 240 41.32 28.70 40.79
C HIS A 240 41.63 28.24 39.35
N ALA A 241 41.31 26.99 39.01
CA ALA A 241 41.71 26.42 37.71
C ALA A 241 40.79 26.88 36.57
N THR A 242 41.38 27.19 35.41
CA THR A 242 40.67 27.15 34.13
C THR A 242 41.06 25.85 33.45
N PRO A 243 40.14 24.89 33.21
CA PRO A 243 40.53 23.61 32.62
C PRO A 243 41.13 23.87 31.22
N PRO A 244 42.30 23.29 30.86
CA PRO A 244 42.80 23.34 29.50
C PRO A 244 41.80 22.66 28.55
N GLN A 245 41.80 23.02 27.26
CA GLN A 245 40.95 22.31 26.29
C GLN A 245 41.42 20.85 26.14
N PRO A 246 40.51 19.87 26.05
CA PRO A 246 40.87 18.48 25.76
C PRO A 246 41.62 18.40 24.42
N ARG A 247 42.81 17.80 24.41
CA ARG A 247 43.53 17.44 23.18
C ARG A 247 43.24 15.97 22.85
N ASN A 248 42.90 15.68 21.59
CA ASN A 248 42.76 14.32 21.05
C ASN A 248 41.74 13.40 21.78
N GLY A 249 40.66 13.97 22.32
CA GLY A 249 39.54 13.18 22.88
C GLY A 249 39.77 12.53 24.24
N SER A 250 40.96 12.68 24.85
CA SER A 250 41.17 12.33 26.26
C SER A 250 40.80 13.51 27.15
N PRO A 251 40.07 13.31 28.27
CA PRO A 251 39.84 14.39 29.22
C PRO A 251 41.19 14.88 29.75
N PRO A 252 41.40 16.20 29.89
CA PRO A 252 42.57 16.72 30.60
C PRO A 252 42.52 16.26 32.07
N ASP A 253 43.62 16.37 32.80
CA ASP A 253 43.60 16.27 34.27
C ASP A 253 42.63 17.33 34.81
N LEU A 254 41.43 16.90 35.17
CA LEU A 254 40.39 17.72 35.77
C LEU A 254 40.70 17.88 37.25
N ASP A 255 40.30 19.01 37.84
CA ASP A 255 40.35 19.13 39.30
C ASP A 255 39.16 18.44 39.96
N ALA A 256 39.25 18.19 41.26
CA ALA A 256 38.29 17.37 42.00
C ALA A 256 36.85 17.89 41.87
N ALA A 257 36.65 19.22 41.90
CA ALA A 257 35.33 19.83 41.80
C ALA A 257 34.70 19.67 40.41
N LEU A 258 35.49 19.79 39.35
CA LEU A 258 34.99 19.59 37.97
C LEU A 258 34.81 18.11 37.64
N THR A 259 35.67 17.23 38.14
CA THR A 259 35.44 15.78 38.09
C THR A 259 34.11 15.45 38.77
N ALA A 260 33.83 16.01 39.96
CA ALA A 260 32.59 15.81 40.70
C ALA A 260 31.35 16.25 39.92
N ALA A 261 31.35 17.48 39.42
CA ALA A 261 30.24 17.99 38.63
C ALA A 261 29.91 17.11 37.41
N LEU A 262 30.94 16.57 36.72
CA LEU A 262 30.76 15.71 35.56
C LEU A 262 30.35 14.29 35.94
N LEU A 263 30.91 13.72 37.02
CA LEU A 263 30.56 12.37 37.49
C LEU A 263 29.14 12.30 38.04
N ILE A 264 28.65 13.33 38.73
CA ILE A 264 27.25 13.39 39.18
C ILE A 264 26.30 13.23 37.99
N ARG A 265 26.53 13.96 36.89
CA ARG A 265 25.72 13.84 35.68
C ARG A 265 25.94 12.53 34.92
N ALA A 266 27.19 12.09 34.81
CA ALA A 266 27.52 10.83 34.15
C ALA A 266 26.89 9.62 34.86
N ARG A 267 26.77 9.66 36.20
CA ARG A 267 26.07 8.66 37.00
C ARG A 267 24.59 8.58 36.62
N THR A 268 23.91 9.70 36.39
CA THR A 268 22.51 9.68 35.93
C THR A 268 22.41 9.05 34.54
N VAL A 269 23.31 9.41 33.61
CA VAL A 269 23.30 8.93 32.22
C VAL A 269 23.65 7.44 32.11
N LEU A 270 24.63 6.97 32.88
CA LEU A 270 25.17 5.61 32.83
C LEU A 270 24.64 4.70 33.95
N GLY A 271 23.81 5.22 34.85
CA GLY A 271 23.24 4.48 35.97
C GLY A 271 22.20 3.45 35.56
N ASP A 272 21.61 2.76 36.54
CA ASP A 272 20.67 1.66 36.28
C ASP A 272 19.27 2.15 35.92
N ASP A 273 18.88 3.37 36.35
CA ASP A 273 17.58 3.95 36.04
C ASP A 273 17.53 4.50 34.60
N GLU A 274 16.91 3.72 33.73
CA GLU A 274 16.76 4.03 32.31
C GLU A 274 15.93 5.28 32.05
N ALA A 275 14.86 5.53 32.82
CA ALA A 275 13.97 6.66 32.59
C ALA A 275 14.70 7.98 32.88
N SER A 276 15.34 8.07 34.04
CA SER A 276 16.16 9.22 34.42
C SER A 276 17.31 9.45 33.45
N ALA A 277 17.96 8.39 32.97
CA ALA A 277 19.04 8.50 31.99
C ALA A 277 18.55 9.07 30.64
N ILE A 278 17.42 8.58 30.12
CA ILE A 278 16.84 9.06 28.85
C ILE A 278 16.39 10.52 28.98
N ASP A 279 15.77 10.90 30.10
CA ASP A 279 15.31 12.27 30.34
C ASP A 279 16.47 13.26 30.47
N GLU A 280 17.54 12.90 31.17
CA GLU A 280 18.77 13.70 31.26
C GLU A 280 19.43 13.86 29.87
N LEU A 281 19.50 12.78 29.09
CA LEU A 281 20.02 12.83 27.72
C LEU A 281 19.14 13.71 26.81
N ARG A 282 17.81 13.64 26.95
CA ARG A 282 16.89 14.49 26.18
C ARG A 282 17.09 15.96 26.54
N ALA A 283 17.14 16.30 27.82
CA ALA A 283 17.40 17.66 28.29
C ALA A 283 18.74 18.22 27.77
N LEU A 284 19.76 17.37 27.69
CA LEU A 284 21.07 17.71 27.12
C LEU A 284 21.01 17.99 25.61
N VAL A 285 20.31 17.16 24.85
CA VAL A 285 20.24 17.29 23.39
C VAL A 285 19.35 18.47 22.99
N THR A 286 18.25 18.75 23.69
CA THR A 286 17.36 19.88 23.39
C THR A 286 18.09 21.23 23.44
N LYS A 287 19.13 21.38 24.28
CA LYS A 287 19.98 22.58 24.33
C LYS A 287 20.88 22.76 23.10
N HIS A 288 21.11 21.69 22.35
CA HIS A 288 21.98 21.65 21.17
C HIS A 288 21.25 21.05 19.97
N PRO A 289 20.18 21.73 19.47
CA PRO A 289 19.34 21.17 18.43
C PRO A 289 20.13 20.96 17.13
N ASN A 290 20.23 19.71 16.72
CA ASN A 290 20.71 19.33 15.40
C ASN A 290 19.80 18.23 14.86
N PRO A 291 18.64 18.61 14.30
CA PRO A 291 17.68 17.64 13.79
C PRO A 291 18.37 16.81 12.71
N GLN A 292 18.16 15.48 12.73
CA GLN A 292 18.80 14.47 11.87
C GLN A 292 20.16 13.90 12.32
N ARG A 293 20.73 14.30 13.46
CA ARG A 293 22.02 13.72 13.91
C ARG A 293 21.81 12.45 14.76
N VAL A 294 22.36 11.33 14.27
CA VAL A 294 22.29 9.99 14.92
C VAL A 294 23.32 9.82 16.04
N SER A 295 24.49 10.45 15.94
CA SER A 295 25.53 10.37 16.97
C SER A 295 25.50 11.62 17.86
N PRO A 296 25.86 11.52 19.15
CA PRO A 296 25.89 12.69 20.02
C PRO A 296 26.71 13.84 19.44
N PRO A 297 26.33 15.11 19.67
CA PRO A 297 27.16 16.26 19.32
C PRO A 297 28.57 16.09 19.90
N GLU A 298 29.60 16.57 19.20
CA GLU A 298 31.00 16.38 19.63
C GLU A 298 31.50 14.91 19.71
N PHE A 299 30.67 13.91 19.39
CA PHE A 299 31.10 12.51 19.30
C PHE A 299 31.48 12.14 17.86
N THR A 300 32.54 11.34 17.68
CA THR A 300 32.84 10.75 16.37
C THR A 300 31.93 9.56 16.12
N LYS A 301 31.44 9.39 14.89
CA LYS A 301 30.60 8.23 14.52
C LYS A 301 31.28 6.90 14.86
N ARG A 302 32.60 6.81 14.66
CA ARG A 302 33.39 5.60 14.94
C ARG A 302 33.35 5.22 16.42
N HIS A 303 33.53 6.18 17.32
CA HIS A 303 33.46 5.88 18.76
C HIS A 303 32.04 5.47 19.15
N PHE A 304 31.02 6.19 18.66
CA PHE A 304 29.62 5.91 19.03
C PHE A 304 29.19 4.49 18.66
N VAL A 305 29.72 3.95 17.55
CA VAL A 305 29.36 2.61 17.05
C VAL A 305 29.97 1.46 17.83
N VAL A 306 31.10 1.70 18.51
CA VAL A 306 31.92 0.65 19.14
C VAL A 306 31.74 0.62 20.66
N MET A 307 30.96 1.55 21.24
CA MET A 307 30.74 1.59 22.68
C MET A 307 30.02 0.32 23.19
N PRO A 308 30.54 -0.32 24.26
CA PRO A 308 30.03 -1.58 24.78
C PRO A 308 28.86 -1.47 25.77
N SER A 309 28.52 -0.29 26.32
CA SER A 309 27.41 -0.15 27.29
C SER A 309 26.04 0.14 26.65
N GLN A 310 25.01 0.35 27.49
CA GLN A 310 23.65 0.74 27.08
C GLN A 310 23.55 2.21 26.63
N PHE A 311 24.60 3.03 26.75
CA PHE A 311 24.54 4.45 26.39
C PHE A 311 24.06 4.72 24.95
N PRO A 312 24.52 4.03 23.89
CA PRO A 312 24.02 4.25 22.53
C PRO A 312 22.51 4.05 22.41
N ASN A 313 21.98 3.00 23.06
CA ASN A 313 20.55 2.70 23.07
C ASN A 313 19.75 3.84 23.71
N ARG A 314 20.14 4.26 24.92
CA ARG A 314 19.47 5.33 25.67
C ARG A 314 19.54 6.66 24.91
N TYR A 315 20.68 6.98 24.32
CA TYR A 315 20.85 8.18 23.50
C TYR A 315 19.91 8.17 22.28
N LEU A 316 19.85 7.07 21.53
CA LEU A 316 18.97 6.93 20.36
C LEU A 316 17.49 7.13 20.73
N ARG A 317 17.07 6.63 21.89
CA ARG A 317 15.71 6.80 22.42
C ARG A 317 15.44 8.22 22.92
N ALA A 318 16.46 8.89 23.48
CA ALA A 318 16.35 10.27 23.92
C ALA A 318 16.11 11.24 22.75
N VAL A 319 16.73 10.98 21.60
CA VAL A 319 16.63 11.82 20.38
C VAL A 319 15.55 11.37 19.39
N ASP A 320 14.75 10.36 19.72
CA ASP A 320 13.76 9.75 18.80
C ASP A 320 12.85 10.78 18.13
N ALA A 321 12.32 11.72 18.92
CA ALA A 321 11.38 12.74 18.45
C ALA A 321 11.97 13.69 17.40
N ASP A 322 13.29 13.86 17.39
CA ASP A 322 14.00 14.75 16.45
C ASP A 322 14.45 14.03 15.16
N LEU A 323 14.21 12.72 15.06
CA LEU A 323 14.66 11.90 13.94
C LEU A 323 13.55 11.72 12.89
N PRO A 324 13.89 11.71 11.59
CA PRO A 324 12.93 11.33 10.55
C PRO A 324 12.42 9.89 10.73
N GLY A 325 11.16 9.62 10.38
CA GLY A 325 10.54 8.29 10.55
C GLY A 325 11.33 7.13 9.94
N ALA A 326 12.03 7.37 8.82
CA ALA A 326 12.94 6.40 8.20
C ALA A 326 14.10 5.97 9.12
N VAL A 327 14.71 6.94 9.81
CA VAL A 327 15.81 6.70 10.75
C VAL A 327 15.28 6.05 12.01
N ARG A 328 14.13 6.52 12.51
CA ARG A 328 13.46 5.95 13.68
C ARG A 328 13.16 4.46 13.50
N LEU A 329 12.59 4.09 12.35
CA LEU A 329 12.31 2.70 11.99
C LEU A 329 13.59 1.86 11.90
N ARG A 330 14.57 2.36 11.16
CA ARG A 330 15.81 1.62 10.88
C ARG A 330 16.60 1.32 12.16
N MET A 331 16.71 2.30 13.05
CA MET A 331 17.47 2.18 14.31
C MET A 331 16.62 1.68 15.48
N ARG A 332 15.31 1.50 15.27
CA ARG A 332 14.33 1.10 16.29
C ARG A 332 14.36 2.02 17.51
N THR A 333 14.56 3.33 17.29
CA THR A 333 14.73 4.34 18.38
C THR A 333 13.51 4.49 19.27
N ILE A 334 12.36 4.02 18.81
CA ILE A 334 11.08 3.97 19.53
C ILE A 334 10.92 2.74 20.44
N THR A 335 11.77 1.71 20.33
CA THR A 335 11.70 0.49 21.15
C THR A 335 12.87 0.42 22.14
N ALA A 336 12.76 -0.49 23.11
CA ALA A 336 13.86 -0.86 23.99
C ALA A 336 15.04 -1.52 23.24
N SER A 337 14.83 -1.99 22.01
CA SER A 337 15.87 -2.60 21.17
C SER A 337 16.66 -1.57 20.34
N ALA A 338 16.53 -0.26 20.62
CA ALA A 338 17.20 0.79 19.88
C ALA A 338 18.70 0.54 19.76
N ALA A 339 19.21 0.47 18.54
CA ALA A 339 20.60 0.14 18.31
C ALA A 339 21.08 0.66 16.96
N ILE A 340 22.40 0.71 16.81
CA ILE A 340 22.99 0.91 15.50
C ILE A 340 22.78 -0.37 14.68
N PRO A 341 22.17 -0.27 13.49
CA PRO A 341 21.83 -1.42 12.67
C PRO A 341 23.04 -2.29 12.30
N ARG A 342 22.93 -3.59 12.49
CA ARG A 342 23.94 -4.60 12.13
C ARG A 342 23.36 -5.85 11.46
N ALA A 343 22.03 -6.02 11.47
CA ALA A 343 21.36 -7.20 10.92
C ALA A 343 21.10 -7.01 9.43
N ASP A 344 21.17 -8.07 8.64
CA ASP A 344 20.82 -8.00 7.22
C ASP A 344 19.30 -8.13 7.03
N GLY A 345 18.65 -7.05 6.59
CA GLY A 345 17.21 -7.03 6.32
C GLY A 345 16.80 -7.91 5.14
N ALA A 346 17.74 -8.30 4.26
CA ALA A 346 17.46 -9.17 3.12
C ALA A 346 16.99 -10.57 3.56
N ALA A 347 17.45 -11.05 4.72
CA ALA A 347 17.07 -12.37 5.25
C ALA A 347 15.55 -12.51 5.48
N ARG A 348 14.83 -11.39 5.64
CA ARG A 348 13.37 -11.39 5.82
C ARG A 348 12.59 -11.52 4.51
N ILE A 349 13.20 -11.34 3.33
CA ILE A 349 12.47 -11.35 2.03
C ILE A 349 11.70 -12.66 1.81
N ARG A 350 12.27 -13.80 2.24
CA ARG A 350 11.61 -15.11 2.20
C ARG A 350 10.40 -15.21 3.13
N MET A 351 10.35 -14.39 4.18
CA MET A 351 9.29 -14.41 5.18
C MET A 351 8.11 -13.51 4.83
N LEU A 352 8.26 -12.67 3.81
CA LEU A 352 7.35 -11.56 3.54
C LEU A 352 6.55 -11.79 2.24
N PRO A 353 5.23 -11.59 2.25
CA PRO A 353 4.45 -11.48 1.02
C PRO A 353 4.79 -10.18 0.27
N GLN A 354 4.46 -10.08 -1.02
CA GLN A 354 4.62 -8.82 -1.76
C GLN A 354 3.56 -7.78 -1.39
N LEU A 355 2.39 -8.24 -0.93
CA LEU A 355 1.33 -7.43 -0.36
C LEU A 355 1.15 -7.78 1.11
N PHE A 356 1.16 -6.77 1.97
CA PHE A 356 1.05 -6.93 3.42
C PHE A 356 -0.21 -7.70 3.80
N TRP A 357 -0.15 -8.47 4.88
CA TRP A 357 -1.26 -9.32 5.33
C TRP A 357 -2.57 -8.52 5.42
N PRO A 358 -3.69 -9.00 4.83
CA PRO A 358 -4.95 -8.25 4.78
C PRO A 358 -5.43 -7.77 6.15
N ASP A 359 -5.38 -8.66 7.14
CA ASP A 359 -5.85 -8.41 8.51
C ASP A 359 -5.07 -7.28 9.19
N TRP A 360 -3.75 -7.24 8.96
CA TRP A 360 -2.89 -6.16 9.44
C TRP A 360 -3.00 -4.88 8.62
N ALA A 361 -3.26 -5.00 7.32
CA ALA A 361 -3.49 -3.86 6.46
C ALA A 361 -4.74 -3.07 6.90
N GLY A 362 -5.80 -3.75 7.35
CA GLY A 362 -6.99 -3.10 7.93
C GLY A 362 -6.68 -2.27 9.17
N ARG A 363 -5.85 -2.80 10.09
CA ARG A 363 -5.44 -2.10 11.32
C ARG A 363 -4.59 -0.85 11.04
N LEU A 364 -3.85 -0.85 9.94
CA LEU A 364 -2.96 0.25 9.54
C LEU A 364 -3.59 1.25 8.56
N LEU A 365 -4.67 0.90 7.87
CA LEU A 365 -5.26 1.74 6.84
C LEU A 365 -6.18 2.79 7.48
N PRO A 366 -5.87 4.09 7.38
CA PRO A 366 -6.70 5.11 8.03
C PRO A 366 -8.11 5.17 7.43
N VAL A 367 -9.11 5.40 8.28
CA VAL A 367 -10.53 5.59 7.86
C VAL A 367 -10.66 6.76 6.87
N ALA A 368 -9.93 7.84 7.12
CA ALA A 368 -9.83 9.00 6.25
C ALA A 368 -8.43 9.08 5.63
N GLY A 369 -8.34 9.05 4.30
CA GLY A 369 -7.06 9.15 3.59
C GLY A 369 -7.16 8.70 2.14
N GLY A 370 -6.33 9.29 1.27
CA GLY A 370 -6.29 8.98 -0.17
C GLY A 370 -5.30 7.88 -0.55
N PHE A 371 -5.02 6.93 0.35
CA PHE A 371 -4.03 5.89 0.08
C PHE A 371 -4.51 4.93 -1.02
N HIS A 372 -3.64 4.65 -2.00
CA HIS A 372 -3.87 3.56 -2.94
C HIS A 372 -3.57 2.22 -2.26
N THR A 373 -4.61 1.46 -1.91
CA THR A 373 -4.54 0.23 -1.10
C THR A 373 -3.40 -0.73 -1.50
N ASP A 374 -3.31 -1.11 -2.77
CA ASP A 374 -2.33 -2.12 -3.22
C ASP A 374 -0.90 -1.61 -3.05
N LEU A 375 -0.66 -0.32 -3.35
CA LEU A 375 0.65 0.30 -3.18
C LEU A 375 1.00 0.49 -1.70
N PHE A 376 0.00 0.82 -0.87
CA PHE A 376 0.16 0.93 0.58
C PHE A 376 0.56 -0.42 1.20
N ARG A 377 -0.15 -1.50 0.86
CA ARG A 377 0.19 -2.88 1.28
C ARG A 377 1.57 -3.33 0.76
N ALA A 378 1.91 -2.97 -0.48
CA ALA A 378 3.24 -3.24 -1.02
C ALA A 378 4.34 -2.50 -0.24
N ALA A 379 4.12 -1.21 0.05
CA ALA A 379 5.06 -0.38 0.81
C ALA A 379 5.28 -0.91 2.22
N LEU A 380 4.21 -1.29 2.94
CA LEU A 380 4.32 -1.86 4.29
C LEU A 380 5.15 -3.17 4.33
N SER A 381 5.02 -4.02 3.32
CA SER A 381 5.83 -5.25 3.24
C SER A 381 7.31 -4.94 3.07
N VAL A 382 7.64 -3.96 2.22
CA VAL A 382 9.03 -3.51 2.04
C VAL A 382 9.55 -2.84 3.32
N LEU A 383 8.73 -2.07 4.04
CA LEU A 383 9.12 -1.44 5.30
C LEU A 383 9.57 -2.44 6.37
N LEU A 384 9.09 -3.68 6.37
CA LEU A 384 9.57 -4.72 7.29
C LEU A 384 11.03 -5.17 7.04
N THR A 385 11.61 -4.82 5.89
CA THR A 385 13.05 -5.06 5.64
C THR A 385 13.95 -3.99 6.27
N VAL A 386 13.40 -2.86 6.73
CA VAL A 386 14.17 -1.70 7.19
C VAL A 386 14.66 -1.80 8.64
N PRO A 387 13.87 -2.28 9.63
CA PRO A 387 14.30 -2.34 11.02
C PRO A 387 15.55 -3.18 11.24
N GLY A 388 16.61 -2.55 11.74
CA GLY A 388 17.89 -3.21 12.03
C GLY A 388 18.82 -3.37 10.84
N ASP A 389 18.44 -2.90 9.63
CA ASP A 389 19.26 -2.97 8.42
C ASP A 389 20.31 -1.84 8.31
N PRO A 390 21.57 -2.13 7.96
CA PRO A 390 22.65 -1.13 7.88
C PRO A 390 22.49 -0.13 6.73
N SER A 391 21.65 -0.42 5.74
CA SER A 391 21.46 0.45 4.58
C SER A 391 20.91 1.81 4.98
N GLN A 392 21.43 2.88 4.37
CA GLN A 392 20.88 4.24 4.56
C GLN A 392 19.57 4.43 3.80
N ARG A 393 19.37 3.67 2.73
CA ARG A 393 18.20 3.74 1.87
C ARG A 393 17.17 2.71 2.29
N MET A 394 15.91 3.11 2.37
CA MET A 394 14.81 2.20 2.71
C MET A 394 14.42 1.28 1.55
N ASP A 395 14.80 1.63 0.31
CA ASP A 395 14.44 0.90 -0.90
C ASP A 395 15.52 -0.12 -1.33
N THR A 396 16.59 -0.33 -0.55
CA THR A 396 17.67 -1.27 -0.89
C THR A 396 17.15 -2.64 -1.28
N HIS A 397 16.19 -3.17 -0.52
CA HIS A 397 15.63 -4.51 -0.72
C HIS A 397 14.32 -4.50 -1.52
N ALA A 398 13.82 -3.32 -1.91
CA ALA A 398 12.54 -3.19 -2.61
C ALA A 398 12.55 -3.95 -3.94
N GLY A 399 13.65 -3.91 -4.69
CA GLY A 399 13.79 -4.63 -5.96
C GLY A 399 13.73 -6.16 -5.84
N LEU A 400 14.09 -6.72 -4.68
CA LEU A 400 14.05 -8.15 -4.42
C LEU A 400 12.66 -8.63 -3.99
N LEU A 401 11.94 -7.81 -3.22
CA LEU A 401 10.60 -8.16 -2.71
C LEU A 401 9.47 -7.68 -3.63
N ASN A 402 9.42 -6.38 -3.94
CA ASN A 402 8.38 -5.77 -4.76
C ASN A 402 8.97 -4.63 -5.63
N PRO A 403 9.33 -4.92 -6.89
CA PRO A 403 9.98 -3.97 -7.80
C PRO A 403 9.16 -2.73 -8.18
N ARG A 404 7.88 -2.68 -7.82
CA ARG A 404 7.00 -1.51 -8.04
C ARG A 404 7.17 -0.45 -6.94
N VAL A 405 7.66 -0.84 -5.77
CA VAL A 405 7.84 0.03 -4.62
C VAL A 405 9.15 0.81 -4.75
N THR A 406 9.05 2.14 -4.69
CA THR A 406 10.20 3.05 -4.73
C THR A 406 10.42 3.71 -3.37
N ALA A 407 11.59 4.31 -3.14
CA ALA A 407 11.86 5.14 -1.95
C ALA A 407 10.80 6.23 -1.73
N ALA A 408 10.26 6.82 -2.81
CA ALA A 408 9.21 7.82 -2.73
C ALA A 408 7.91 7.24 -2.15
N ASN A 409 7.54 6.02 -2.54
CA ASN A 409 6.32 5.37 -2.01
C ASN A 409 6.45 5.07 -0.51
N LEU A 410 7.63 4.63 -0.07
CA LEU A 410 7.92 4.39 1.35
C LEU A 410 7.85 5.69 2.16
N SER A 411 8.46 6.76 1.63
CA SER A 411 8.49 8.07 2.28
C SER A 411 7.09 8.69 2.38
N ILE A 412 6.30 8.63 1.29
CA ILE A 412 4.90 9.11 1.26
C ILE A 412 4.04 8.33 2.27
N THR A 413 4.27 7.02 2.41
CA THR A 413 3.52 6.19 3.37
C THR A 413 3.80 6.64 4.80
N LEU A 414 5.07 6.81 5.19
CA LEU A 414 5.43 7.30 6.53
C LEU A 414 4.95 8.74 6.80
N GLN A 415 5.12 9.65 5.82
CA GLN A 415 4.60 11.03 5.92
C GLN A 415 3.08 11.06 5.99
N GLY A 416 2.40 10.10 5.36
CA GLY A 416 0.96 9.97 5.42
C GLY A 416 0.47 9.70 6.84
N PHE A 417 1.17 8.87 7.61
CA PHE A 417 0.87 8.63 9.03
C PHE A 417 1.18 9.84 9.91
N ASP A 418 2.27 10.57 9.61
CA ASP A 418 2.68 11.78 10.34
C ASP A 418 1.63 12.91 10.24
N LYS A 419 0.93 13.00 9.11
CA LYS A 419 -0.12 14.00 8.86
C LYS A 419 -1.47 13.66 9.47
N LEU A 420 -1.62 12.50 10.12
CA LEU A 420 -2.89 12.11 10.73
C LEU A 420 -3.15 12.96 11.99
N PRO A 421 -4.43 13.28 12.30
CA PRO A 421 -4.78 14.14 13.43
C PRO A 421 -4.32 13.62 14.80
N SER A 422 -4.11 12.30 14.90
CA SER A 422 -3.88 11.61 16.18
C SER A 422 -2.50 11.84 16.80
N GLY A 423 -1.57 12.56 16.16
CA GLY A 423 -0.27 12.96 16.72
C GLY A 423 0.74 11.82 17.01
N SER A 424 0.29 10.70 17.60
CA SER A 424 1.09 9.51 17.90
C SER A 424 1.05 8.44 16.81
N ALA A 425 0.17 8.57 15.80
CA ALA A 425 -0.11 7.52 14.83
C ALA A 425 1.16 6.99 14.13
N LEU A 426 2.07 7.87 13.71
CA LEU A 426 3.34 7.42 13.14
C LEU A 426 4.14 6.60 14.15
N THR A 427 4.30 7.08 15.39
CA THR A 427 5.04 6.37 16.45
C THR A 427 4.47 4.97 16.68
N ASP A 428 3.15 4.85 16.84
CA ASP A 428 2.49 3.56 17.08
C ASP A 428 2.68 2.59 15.90
N VAL A 429 2.63 3.09 14.66
CA VAL A 429 2.90 2.29 13.47
C VAL A 429 4.36 1.83 13.43
N LEU A 430 5.33 2.68 13.76
CA LEU A 430 6.75 2.29 13.81
C LEU A 430 7.00 1.25 14.90
N VAL A 431 6.33 1.35 16.06
CA VAL A 431 6.38 0.35 17.13
C VAL A 431 5.87 -0.99 16.62
N LEU A 432 4.71 -0.99 15.95
CA LEU A 432 4.15 -2.21 15.39
C LEU A 432 5.08 -2.85 14.36
N LEU A 433 5.64 -2.08 13.43
CA LEU A 433 6.56 -2.61 12.42
C LEU A 433 7.80 -3.22 13.09
N CYS A 434 8.35 -2.59 14.14
CA CYS A 434 9.48 -3.15 14.89
C CYS A 434 9.08 -4.46 15.59
N ARG A 435 7.94 -4.50 16.29
CA ARG A 435 7.42 -5.71 16.95
C ARG A 435 7.23 -6.88 15.97
N ILE A 436 6.66 -6.61 14.79
CA ILE A 436 6.52 -7.62 13.74
C ILE A 436 7.88 -8.11 13.28
N THR A 437 8.85 -7.21 13.02
CA THR A 437 10.20 -7.65 12.60
C THR A 437 10.93 -8.45 13.66
N GLU A 438 10.80 -8.08 14.94
CA GLU A 438 11.41 -8.83 16.05
C GLU A 438 10.78 -10.21 16.19
N HIS A 439 9.45 -10.32 16.05
CA HIS A 439 8.77 -11.61 16.03
C HIS A 439 9.29 -12.50 14.90
N LEU A 440 9.39 -11.96 13.68
CA LEU A 440 9.92 -12.68 12.51
C LEU A 440 11.39 -13.08 12.68
N ASP A 441 12.23 -12.21 13.25
CA ASP A 441 13.64 -12.50 13.50
C ASP A 441 13.82 -13.64 14.53
N GLN A 442 12.96 -13.70 15.55
CA GLN A 442 13.04 -14.67 16.65
C GLN A 442 12.36 -16.01 16.35
N HIS A 443 11.18 -15.97 15.73
CA HIS A 443 10.32 -17.16 15.57
C HIS A 443 10.19 -17.61 14.10
N GLY A 444 10.58 -16.76 13.13
CA GLY A 444 10.39 -17.03 11.72
C GLY A 444 8.93 -16.92 11.27
N THR A 445 8.61 -17.63 10.18
CA THR A 445 7.26 -17.79 9.64
C THR A 445 7.11 -19.22 9.12
N PRO A 446 5.92 -19.83 9.21
CA PRO A 446 5.66 -21.15 8.63
C PRO A 446 5.59 -21.14 7.10
N ILE A 447 5.52 -19.97 6.44
CA ILE A 447 5.44 -19.84 4.98
C ILE A 447 6.72 -19.21 4.42
N ASP A 448 7.42 -19.93 3.53
CA ASP A 448 8.47 -19.37 2.68
C ASP A 448 7.85 -18.74 1.43
N TYR A 449 7.53 -17.45 1.52
CA TYR A 449 6.94 -16.68 0.43
C TYR A 449 7.88 -16.53 -0.77
N GLN A 450 9.20 -16.54 -0.57
CA GLN A 450 10.12 -16.49 -1.70
C GLN A 450 10.04 -17.78 -2.51
N ARG A 451 10.12 -18.93 -1.85
CA ARG A 451 9.93 -20.24 -2.49
C ARG A 451 8.61 -20.33 -3.23
N ARG A 452 7.50 -19.89 -2.61
CA ARG A 452 6.18 -19.89 -3.27
C ARG A 452 6.12 -19.01 -4.51
N ARG A 453 6.75 -17.83 -4.51
CA ARG A 453 6.83 -16.95 -5.69
C ARG A 453 7.61 -17.58 -6.83
N GLU A 454 8.64 -18.37 -6.51
CA GLU A 454 9.52 -19.00 -7.51
C GLU A 454 8.90 -20.30 -8.09
N GLN A 455 8.17 -21.07 -7.28
CA GLN A 455 7.68 -22.40 -7.69
C GLN A 455 6.23 -22.42 -8.20
N ILE A 456 5.36 -21.50 -7.74
CA ILE A 456 3.93 -21.56 -8.10
C ILE A 456 3.70 -20.99 -9.49
N PRO A 457 3.13 -21.74 -10.44
CA PRO A 457 2.90 -21.26 -11.79
C PRO A 457 1.80 -20.20 -11.83
N ALA A 458 1.83 -19.34 -12.86
CA ALA A 458 0.74 -18.39 -13.12
C ALA A 458 -0.56 -19.10 -13.54
N GLU A 459 -0.47 -20.24 -14.23
CA GLU A 459 -1.60 -21.10 -14.56
C GLU A 459 -1.84 -22.10 -13.42
N THR A 460 -2.44 -21.63 -12.33
CA THR A 460 -2.75 -22.44 -11.14
C THR A 460 -3.93 -23.40 -11.33
N ILE A 461 -4.79 -23.12 -12.32
CA ILE A 461 -5.96 -23.93 -12.65
C ILE A 461 -6.25 -23.80 -14.15
N THR A 462 -6.48 -24.94 -14.80
CA THR A 462 -6.87 -25.01 -16.22
C THR A 462 -8.35 -24.69 -16.40
N TRP A 463 -8.79 -24.46 -17.64
CA TRP A 463 -10.21 -24.20 -17.92
C TRP A 463 -11.12 -25.36 -17.49
N ASP A 464 -10.75 -26.60 -17.80
CA ASP A 464 -11.58 -27.77 -17.47
C ASP A 464 -11.69 -27.97 -15.96
N GLN A 465 -10.57 -27.86 -15.23
CA GLN A 465 -10.56 -27.90 -13.76
C GLN A 465 -11.41 -26.77 -13.17
N TRP A 466 -11.28 -25.53 -13.65
CA TRP A 466 -12.09 -24.40 -13.19
C TRP A 466 -13.57 -24.59 -13.47
N ARG A 467 -13.92 -25.07 -14.66
CA ARG A 467 -15.32 -25.35 -15.04
C ARG A 467 -15.92 -26.37 -14.09
N ASP A 468 -15.23 -27.47 -13.87
CA ASP A 468 -15.73 -28.58 -13.06
C ASP A 468 -15.80 -28.18 -11.58
N LEU A 469 -14.78 -27.50 -11.06
CA LEU A 469 -14.76 -26.94 -9.69
C LEU A 469 -15.92 -25.96 -9.48
N ALA A 470 -16.04 -24.94 -10.32
CA ALA A 470 -17.10 -23.92 -10.18
C ALA A 470 -18.49 -24.53 -10.30
N CYS A 471 -18.73 -25.41 -11.29
CA CYS A 471 -20.03 -26.05 -11.46
C CYS A 471 -20.39 -26.99 -10.29
N SER A 472 -19.43 -27.71 -9.72
CA SER A 472 -19.66 -28.63 -8.59
C SER A 472 -20.24 -27.96 -7.35
N VAL A 473 -19.90 -26.68 -7.15
CA VAL A 473 -20.39 -25.86 -6.03
C VAL A 473 -21.52 -24.91 -6.40
N GLY A 474 -22.08 -25.06 -7.62
CA GLY A 474 -23.20 -24.24 -8.10
C GLY A 474 -22.79 -22.82 -8.52
N ALA A 475 -21.52 -22.57 -8.82
CA ALA A 475 -21.02 -21.30 -9.33
C ALA A 475 -20.87 -21.32 -10.86
N HIS A 476 -21.22 -20.20 -11.51
CA HIS A 476 -21.08 -20.09 -12.96
C HIS A 476 -19.61 -19.85 -13.37
N PRO A 477 -18.99 -20.72 -14.18
CA PRO A 477 -17.57 -20.63 -14.56
C PRO A 477 -17.25 -19.47 -15.51
N GLY A 478 -18.26 -18.87 -16.12
CA GLY A 478 -18.12 -17.79 -17.11
C GLY A 478 -17.97 -18.35 -18.52
N LYS A 479 -17.50 -17.54 -19.46
CA LYS A 479 -17.18 -18.00 -20.82
C LYS A 479 -15.69 -18.33 -20.90
N HIS A 480 -15.33 -19.37 -21.67
CA HIS A 480 -13.94 -19.82 -21.83
C HIS A 480 -12.96 -18.69 -22.22
N ARG A 481 -13.36 -17.78 -23.10
CA ARG A 481 -12.51 -16.64 -23.54
C ARG A 481 -12.81 -15.33 -22.81
N GLN A 482 -13.82 -15.30 -21.94
CA GLN A 482 -14.28 -14.09 -21.25
C GLN A 482 -14.67 -14.41 -19.80
N GLY A 483 -13.73 -14.15 -18.87
CA GLY A 483 -14.06 -13.29 -17.75
C GLY A 483 -14.09 -13.85 -16.32
N ARG A 484 -13.74 -15.12 -16.04
CA ARG A 484 -13.66 -15.60 -14.63
C ARG A 484 -12.49 -16.53 -14.32
N LEU A 485 -12.08 -17.39 -15.25
CA LEU A 485 -10.89 -18.25 -15.07
C LEU A 485 -9.66 -17.44 -14.64
N ARG A 486 -9.38 -16.34 -15.34
CA ARG A 486 -8.23 -15.48 -15.02
C ARG A 486 -8.33 -14.84 -13.63
N HIS A 487 -9.54 -14.53 -13.17
CA HIS A 487 -9.74 -14.00 -11.81
C HIS A 487 -9.58 -15.10 -10.75
N ALA A 488 -9.99 -16.34 -11.03
CA ALA A 488 -9.69 -17.50 -10.20
C ALA A 488 -8.16 -17.75 -10.11
N GLN A 489 -7.46 -17.73 -11.25
CA GLN A 489 -6.00 -17.85 -11.28
C GLN A 489 -5.31 -16.73 -10.49
N ARG A 490 -5.75 -15.48 -10.66
CA ARG A 490 -5.27 -14.32 -9.89
C ARG A 490 -5.49 -14.49 -8.39
N HIS A 491 -6.69 -14.92 -7.99
CA HIS A 491 -7.03 -15.15 -6.58
C HIS A 491 -6.17 -16.24 -5.96
N LEU A 492 -6.06 -17.41 -6.61
CA LEU A 492 -5.21 -18.52 -6.17
C LEU A 492 -3.74 -18.08 -6.05
N HIS A 493 -3.23 -17.35 -7.05
CA HIS A 493 -1.85 -16.90 -7.04
C HIS A 493 -1.58 -15.88 -5.92
N GLN A 494 -2.49 -14.92 -5.69
CA GLN A 494 -2.36 -13.99 -4.55
C GLN A 494 -2.49 -14.69 -3.20
N LEU A 495 -3.41 -15.65 -3.07
CA LEU A 495 -3.62 -16.43 -1.85
C LEU A 495 -2.37 -17.21 -1.48
N LEU A 496 -1.76 -17.88 -2.47
CA LEU A 496 -0.62 -18.75 -2.23
C LEU A 496 0.69 -17.98 -2.04
N SER A 497 1.01 -16.99 -2.88
CA SER A 497 2.33 -16.34 -2.90
C SER A 497 2.34 -14.89 -2.37
N GLY A 498 1.17 -14.32 -2.06
CA GLY A 498 1.06 -12.91 -1.64
C GLY A 498 1.41 -11.91 -2.74
N ALA A 499 1.27 -12.30 -4.01
CA ALA A 499 1.74 -11.54 -5.17
C ALA A 499 1.07 -10.17 -5.37
N ASP A 500 1.85 -9.21 -5.84
CA ASP A 500 1.36 -7.89 -6.26
C ASP A 500 0.99 -7.87 -7.75
N LEU A 501 -0.28 -8.11 -8.04
CA LEU A 501 -0.82 -8.12 -9.42
C LEU A 501 -0.90 -6.73 -10.06
N ALA A 502 -0.60 -5.66 -9.32
CA ALA A 502 -0.47 -4.32 -9.90
C ALA A 502 0.90 -4.10 -10.58
N ASP A 503 1.88 -5.00 -10.39
CA ASP A 503 3.10 -4.99 -11.18
C ASP A 503 2.84 -5.51 -12.61
N HIS A 504 3.07 -4.65 -13.60
CA HIS A 504 2.88 -4.95 -15.02
C HIS A 504 3.81 -6.06 -15.53
N ARG A 505 4.90 -6.36 -14.82
CA ARG A 505 5.82 -7.46 -15.14
C ARG A 505 5.23 -8.83 -14.80
N HIS A 506 4.22 -8.89 -13.92
CA HIS A 506 3.63 -10.14 -13.51
C HIS A 506 2.76 -10.77 -14.62
N PRO A 507 2.83 -12.09 -14.90
CA PRO A 507 2.03 -12.72 -15.96
C PRO A 507 0.50 -12.51 -15.82
N LEU A 508 0.04 -12.46 -14.56
CA LEU A 508 -1.36 -12.22 -14.20
C LEU A 508 -1.71 -10.75 -13.94
N ALA A 509 -0.84 -9.80 -14.31
CA ALA A 509 -1.03 -8.38 -14.04
C ALA A 509 -2.39 -7.82 -14.50
N PHE A 510 -2.89 -6.82 -13.78
CA PHE A 510 -4.08 -6.07 -14.20
C PHE A 510 -3.81 -5.27 -15.47
N ARG A 511 -4.70 -5.38 -16.47
CA ARG A 511 -4.54 -4.68 -17.76
C ARG A 511 -5.08 -3.25 -17.73
N SER A 512 -5.97 -2.95 -16.80
CA SER A 512 -6.59 -1.63 -16.65
C SER A 512 -7.23 -1.49 -15.27
N PRO A 513 -7.57 -0.27 -14.83
CA PRO A 513 -8.34 -0.05 -13.61
C PRO A 513 -9.70 -0.78 -13.62
N ASN A 514 -10.31 -0.94 -14.80
CA ASN A 514 -11.57 -1.69 -14.94
C ASN A 514 -11.36 -3.20 -14.72
N ASP A 515 -10.28 -3.78 -15.27
CA ASP A 515 -9.92 -5.20 -15.05
C ASP A 515 -9.57 -5.49 -13.59
N ARG A 516 -8.94 -4.53 -12.89
CA ARG A 516 -8.78 -4.59 -11.44
C ARG A 516 -10.14 -4.53 -10.73
N GLY A 517 -11.03 -3.63 -11.14
CA GLY A 517 -12.39 -3.53 -10.60
C GLY A 517 -13.17 -4.84 -10.68
N THR A 518 -13.14 -5.51 -11.84
CA THR A 518 -13.83 -6.81 -12.01
C THR A 518 -13.20 -7.94 -11.20
N PHE A 519 -11.89 -7.89 -10.93
CA PHE A 519 -11.24 -8.83 -10.00
C PHE A 519 -11.67 -8.61 -8.55
N VAL A 520 -11.75 -7.35 -8.12
CA VAL A 520 -12.24 -6.99 -6.79
C VAL A 520 -13.70 -7.42 -6.64
N GLU A 521 -14.55 -7.17 -7.63
CA GLU A 521 -15.94 -7.67 -7.63
C GLU A 521 -16.01 -9.21 -7.60
N PHE A 522 -15.10 -9.90 -8.29
CA PHE A 522 -15.04 -11.37 -8.26
C PHE A 522 -14.71 -11.91 -6.87
N THR A 523 -13.78 -11.28 -6.14
CA THR A 523 -13.38 -11.71 -4.80
C THR A 523 -14.41 -11.34 -3.73
N THR A 524 -15.00 -10.14 -3.82
CA THR A 524 -16.02 -9.70 -2.85
C THR A 524 -17.37 -10.37 -3.06
N ALA A 525 -17.77 -10.70 -4.30
CA ALA A 525 -19.03 -11.41 -4.60
C ALA A 525 -18.87 -12.94 -4.67
N MET A 526 -17.75 -13.48 -4.16
CA MET A 526 -17.48 -14.91 -4.16
C MET A 526 -18.36 -15.62 -3.13
N ALA A 527 -19.17 -16.57 -3.59
CA ALA A 527 -19.98 -17.41 -2.70
C ALA A 527 -19.09 -18.31 -1.83
N ALA A 528 -19.48 -18.56 -0.58
CA ALA A 528 -18.69 -19.35 0.37
C ALA A 528 -18.31 -20.76 -0.14
N PRO A 529 -19.22 -21.52 -0.79
CA PRO A 529 -18.86 -22.82 -1.37
C PRO A 529 -17.77 -22.73 -2.44
N LEU A 530 -17.75 -21.65 -3.23
CA LEU A 530 -16.71 -21.43 -4.24
C LEU A 530 -15.38 -21.06 -3.61
N ARG A 531 -15.39 -20.23 -2.56
CA ARG A 531 -14.19 -19.88 -1.79
C ARG A 531 -13.56 -21.11 -1.17
N ARG A 532 -14.36 -21.97 -0.52
CA ARG A 532 -13.89 -23.23 0.08
C ARG A 532 -13.28 -24.16 -0.96
N ALA A 533 -13.95 -24.36 -2.09
CA ALA A 533 -13.41 -25.20 -3.17
C ALA A 533 -12.11 -24.65 -3.78
N LEU A 534 -11.97 -23.32 -3.87
CA LEU A 534 -10.72 -22.70 -4.31
C LEU A 534 -9.60 -22.86 -3.26
N ASN A 535 -9.91 -22.80 -1.97
CA ASN A 535 -8.94 -23.06 -0.90
C ASN A 535 -8.48 -24.53 -0.91
N GLU A 536 -9.41 -25.49 -1.03
CA GLU A 536 -9.10 -26.93 -1.16
C GLU A 536 -8.23 -27.20 -2.40
N HIS A 537 -8.52 -26.53 -3.53
CA HIS A 537 -7.67 -26.61 -4.73
C HIS A 537 -6.30 -25.99 -4.50
N ALA A 538 -6.21 -24.88 -3.76
CA ALA A 538 -4.94 -24.25 -3.41
C ALA A 538 -4.08 -25.15 -2.51
N GLU A 539 -4.68 -25.83 -1.54
CA GLU A 539 -4.00 -26.85 -0.72
C GLU A 539 -3.49 -28.01 -1.59
N SER A 540 -4.29 -28.49 -2.56
CA SER A 540 -3.84 -29.50 -3.51
C SER A 540 -2.63 -29.04 -4.34
N ILE A 541 -2.57 -27.76 -4.74
CA ILE A 541 -1.39 -27.21 -5.42
C ILE A 541 -0.15 -27.30 -4.53
N LEU A 542 -0.25 -26.94 -3.25
CA LEU A 542 0.88 -27.03 -2.31
C LEU A 542 1.35 -28.49 -2.15
N VAL A 543 0.42 -29.43 -1.99
CA VAL A 543 0.73 -30.87 -1.91
C VAL A 543 1.42 -31.36 -3.19
N ASN A 544 0.91 -30.99 -4.37
CA ASN A 544 1.49 -31.38 -5.66
C ASN A 544 2.90 -30.81 -5.88
N LEU A 545 3.21 -29.66 -5.28
CA LEU A 545 4.54 -29.04 -5.30
C LEU A 545 5.44 -29.51 -4.15
N ALA A 546 4.98 -30.45 -3.32
CA ALA A 546 5.67 -30.93 -2.11
C ALA A 546 6.03 -29.81 -1.12
N ILE A 547 5.14 -28.83 -0.96
CA ILE A 547 5.27 -27.73 0.00
C ILE A 547 4.41 -28.03 1.23
N ASP A 548 5.05 -28.40 2.34
CA ASP A 548 4.41 -28.65 3.64
C ASP A 548 4.34 -27.36 4.47
N GLU A 549 3.38 -26.50 4.14
CA GLU A 549 3.18 -25.19 4.76
C GLU A 549 1.67 -24.88 4.84
N PRO A 550 1.20 -24.07 5.80
CA PRO A 550 -0.21 -23.68 5.88
C PRO A 550 -0.64 -22.83 4.68
N LEU A 551 -1.92 -22.89 4.30
CA LEU A 551 -2.44 -22.13 3.16
C LEU A 551 -2.18 -20.61 3.30
N THR A 552 -2.55 -20.05 4.46
CA THR A 552 -2.32 -18.66 4.84
C THR A 552 -1.72 -18.57 6.24
N TRP A 553 -1.00 -17.49 6.49
CA TRP A 553 -0.48 -17.15 7.82
C TRP A 553 -0.30 -15.63 7.92
N SER A 554 -0.43 -15.09 9.14
CA SER A 554 -0.09 -13.72 9.48
C SER A 554 0.47 -13.64 10.91
N PRO A 555 1.25 -12.61 11.26
CA PRO A 555 1.78 -12.44 12.61
C PRO A 555 0.68 -12.40 13.69
N PRO A 556 0.98 -12.86 14.91
CA PRO A 556 0.05 -12.83 16.05
C PRO A 556 -0.49 -11.43 16.38
N THR A 557 -1.80 -11.32 16.60
CA THR A 557 -2.49 -10.02 16.75
C THR A 557 -2.17 -9.25 18.02
N ASP A 558 -1.69 -9.94 19.07
CA ASP A 558 -1.21 -9.38 20.34
C ASP A 558 -0.01 -8.43 20.17
N LEU A 559 0.70 -8.51 19.03
CA LEU A 559 1.72 -7.51 18.67
C LEU A 559 1.16 -6.08 18.57
N ALA A 560 -0.15 -5.93 18.36
CA ALA A 560 -0.84 -4.64 18.33
C ALA A 560 -1.21 -4.09 19.72
N ASP A 561 -1.04 -4.86 20.79
CA ASP A 561 -1.58 -4.51 22.10
C ASP A 561 -0.97 -3.20 22.63
N GLY A 562 -1.85 -2.33 23.13
CA GLY A 562 -1.50 -1.01 23.65
C GLY A 562 -1.18 0.06 22.60
N LEU A 563 -1.38 -0.20 21.30
CA LEU A 563 -1.08 0.74 20.22
C LEU A 563 -2.34 1.41 19.67
N ALA A 564 -2.30 2.73 19.49
CA ALA A 564 -3.38 3.50 18.85
C ALA A 564 -3.19 3.51 17.32
N LEU A 565 -3.46 2.37 16.68
CA LEU A 565 -3.32 2.23 15.23
C LEU A 565 -4.38 3.05 14.47
N PRO A 566 -4.04 3.57 13.27
CA PRO A 566 -4.91 4.53 12.57
C PRO A 566 -6.11 3.91 11.84
N GLY A 567 -6.10 2.59 11.62
CA GLY A 567 -7.20 1.84 11.02
C GLY A 567 -8.06 1.15 12.06
N ILE A 568 -8.71 0.06 11.68
CA ILE A 568 -9.54 -0.76 12.58
C ILE A 568 -9.20 -2.23 12.44
N ASP A 569 -9.46 -3.01 13.48
CA ASP A 569 -9.52 -4.46 13.27
C ASP A 569 -10.80 -4.80 12.51
N THR A 570 -10.64 -5.44 11.35
CA THR A 570 -11.77 -5.92 10.55
C THR A 570 -12.51 -7.08 11.22
N GLY A 571 -11.90 -7.74 12.22
CA GLY A 571 -12.57 -8.71 13.09
C GLY A 571 -13.64 -8.09 14.01
N ASP A 572 -13.51 -6.81 14.35
CA ASP A 572 -14.46 -6.09 15.22
C ASP A 572 -15.70 -5.60 14.46
N LEU A 573 -15.69 -5.67 13.13
CA LEU A 573 -16.84 -5.31 12.32
C LEU A 573 -17.95 -6.35 12.50
N ASP A 574 -19.14 -5.89 12.89
CA ASP A 574 -20.34 -6.71 12.98
C ASP A 574 -20.63 -7.39 11.63
N PRO A 575 -20.44 -8.72 11.53
CA PRO A 575 -20.57 -9.45 10.29
C PRO A 575 -22.01 -9.44 9.77
N ASP A 576 -23.00 -9.46 10.68
CA ASP A 576 -24.41 -9.42 10.32
C ASP A 576 -24.79 -8.06 9.74
N LYS A 577 -24.24 -6.98 10.30
CA LYS A 577 -24.46 -5.63 9.77
C LYS A 577 -23.79 -5.43 8.40
N VAL A 578 -22.58 -5.93 8.20
CA VAL A 578 -21.91 -5.88 6.88
C VAL A 578 -22.70 -6.71 5.86
N SER A 579 -23.13 -7.92 6.24
CA SER A 579 -23.96 -8.79 5.40
C SER A 579 -25.28 -8.11 5.04
N ARG A 580 -26.01 -7.54 6.01
CA ARG A 580 -27.27 -6.82 5.76
C ARG A 580 -27.09 -5.68 4.77
N LEU A 581 -26.07 -4.83 4.97
CA LEU A 581 -25.84 -3.67 4.10
C LEU A 581 -25.48 -4.06 2.66
N VAL A 582 -24.62 -5.06 2.47
CA VAL A 582 -24.09 -5.39 1.13
C VAL A 582 -24.90 -6.48 0.43
N VAL A 583 -25.30 -7.53 1.16
CA VAL A 583 -26.00 -8.70 0.62
C VAL A 583 -27.51 -8.44 0.55
N ASP A 584 -28.14 -8.05 1.65
CA ASP A 584 -29.62 -7.93 1.72
C ASP A 584 -30.12 -6.61 1.13
N GLU A 585 -29.48 -5.49 1.49
CA GLU A 585 -29.84 -4.15 1.03
C GLU A 585 -29.20 -3.78 -0.32
N HIS A 586 -28.34 -4.65 -0.87
CA HIS A 586 -27.63 -4.47 -2.15
C HIS A 586 -26.86 -3.14 -2.27
N ARG A 587 -26.37 -2.59 -1.16
CA ARG A 587 -25.54 -1.37 -1.19
C ARG A 587 -24.15 -1.69 -1.74
N SER A 588 -23.55 -0.72 -2.41
CA SER A 588 -22.15 -0.83 -2.82
C SER A 588 -21.23 -0.84 -1.59
N SER A 589 -20.06 -1.48 -1.69
CA SER A 589 -19.08 -1.49 -0.58
C SER A 589 -18.68 -0.08 -0.12
N ARG A 590 -18.77 0.93 -1.01
CA ARG A 590 -18.56 2.34 -0.65
C ARG A 590 -19.67 2.87 0.25
N GLU A 591 -20.93 2.68 -0.14
CA GLU A 591 -22.08 3.11 0.66
C GLU A 591 -22.13 2.39 2.01
N ALA A 592 -21.80 1.08 2.04
CA ALA A 592 -21.71 0.33 3.28
C ALA A 592 -20.61 0.90 4.20
N ALA A 593 -19.45 1.27 3.64
CA ALA A 593 -18.35 1.87 4.38
C ALA A 593 -18.71 3.25 4.95
N GLU A 594 -19.42 4.07 4.19
CA GLU A 594 -19.95 5.37 4.65
C GLU A 594 -20.92 5.20 5.82
N VAL A 595 -21.81 4.20 5.77
CA VAL A 595 -22.74 3.89 6.87
C VAL A 595 -22.02 3.38 8.12
N LEU A 596 -20.96 2.60 7.93
CA LEU A 596 -20.17 2.04 9.03
C LEU A 596 -19.13 3.03 9.57
N GLY A 597 -18.87 4.14 8.88
CA GLY A 597 -17.83 5.11 9.26
C GLY A 597 -16.42 4.54 9.11
N VAL A 598 -16.19 3.67 8.12
CA VAL A 598 -14.90 2.98 7.91
C VAL A 598 -14.38 3.17 6.49
N HIS A 599 -13.11 2.83 6.25
CA HIS A 599 -12.57 2.82 4.90
C HIS A 599 -13.21 1.70 4.06
N LEU A 600 -13.40 1.95 2.77
CA LEU A 600 -14.01 1.02 1.82
C LEU A 600 -13.35 -0.38 1.83
N GLU A 601 -12.04 -0.41 2.05
CA GLU A 601 -11.27 -1.65 2.07
C GLU A 601 -11.56 -2.51 3.30
N HIS A 602 -11.91 -1.91 4.44
CA HIS A 602 -12.30 -2.66 5.64
C HIS A 602 -13.54 -3.51 5.37
N VAL A 603 -14.52 -2.94 4.64
CA VAL A 603 -15.70 -3.68 4.20
C VAL A 603 -15.32 -4.82 3.24
N ARG A 604 -14.39 -4.58 2.30
CA ARG A 604 -13.95 -5.63 1.37
C ARG A 604 -13.27 -6.81 2.08
N ILE A 605 -12.36 -6.52 3.01
CA ILE A 605 -11.67 -7.54 3.82
C ILE A 605 -12.70 -8.30 4.69
N ALA A 606 -13.66 -7.60 5.31
CA ALA A 606 -14.73 -8.25 6.06
C ALA A 606 -15.61 -9.15 5.17
N MET A 607 -15.92 -8.73 3.94
CA MET A 607 -16.67 -9.54 2.98
C MET A 607 -15.95 -10.83 2.54
N GLU A 608 -14.62 -10.87 2.57
CA GLU A 608 -13.86 -12.10 2.32
C GLU A 608 -14.10 -13.17 3.40
N ARG A 609 -14.56 -12.77 4.59
CA ARG A 609 -14.87 -13.67 5.72
C ARG A 609 -16.36 -14.03 5.82
N LEU A 610 -17.24 -13.32 5.12
CA LEU A 610 -18.69 -13.58 5.16
C LEU A 610 -19.11 -14.76 4.29
N ASP A 611 -20.06 -15.54 4.82
CA ASP A 611 -20.69 -16.63 4.09
C ASP A 611 -21.82 -16.11 3.20
N GLN A 612 -21.55 -15.95 1.90
CA GLN A 612 -22.57 -15.55 0.94
C GLN A 612 -23.44 -16.76 0.50
N PRO A 613 -24.77 -16.60 0.48
CA PRO A 613 -25.68 -17.66 0.08
C PRO A 613 -25.51 -18.04 -1.40
N ARG A 614 -25.79 -19.32 -1.72
CA ARG A 614 -25.72 -19.83 -3.10
C ARG A 614 -26.75 -19.10 -3.98
N ARG A 615 -26.29 -18.58 -5.10
CA ARG A 615 -27.17 -18.01 -6.13
C ARG A 615 -27.91 -19.12 -6.85
N GLN A 616 -29.23 -19.03 -6.95
CA GLN A 616 -30.03 -19.97 -7.74
C GLN A 616 -29.92 -19.63 -9.23
N TRP A 617 -29.59 -20.63 -10.05
CA TRP A 617 -29.44 -20.47 -11.49
C TRP A 617 -30.63 -21.07 -12.23
N ALA A 618 -30.98 -20.47 -13.36
CA ALA A 618 -31.98 -21.05 -14.25
C ALA A 618 -31.55 -22.45 -14.76
N PRO A 619 -32.49 -23.35 -15.11
CA PRO A 619 -32.17 -24.74 -15.47
C PRO A 619 -31.18 -24.90 -16.64
N HIS A 620 -31.14 -23.93 -17.55
CA HIS A 620 -30.27 -23.91 -18.73
C HIS A 620 -28.90 -23.25 -18.48
N ALA A 621 -28.66 -22.70 -17.29
CA ALA A 621 -27.37 -22.12 -16.94
C ALA A 621 -26.29 -23.21 -16.83
N ALA A 622 -25.03 -22.83 -17.05
CA ALA A 622 -23.91 -23.77 -17.07
C ALA A 622 -23.82 -24.69 -15.84
N PRO A 623 -24.02 -24.23 -14.58
CA PRO A 623 -23.96 -25.12 -13.42
C PRO A 623 -25.07 -26.18 -13.42
N ALA A 624 -26.31 -25.81 -13.73
CA ALA A 624 -27.44 -26.72 -13.77
C ALA A 624 -27.37 -27.69 -14.95
N ALA A 625 -26.82 -27.26 -16.09
CA ALA A 625 -26.55 -28.13 -17.23
C ALA A 625 -25.43 -29.14 -16.91
N TRP A 626 -24.33 -28.69 -16.30
CA TRP A 626 -23.21 -29.53 -15.88
C TRP A 626 -23.60 -30.56 -14.81
N LEU A 627 -24.40 -30.16 -13.81
CA LEU A 627 -24.91 -31.08 -12.78
C LEU A 627 -25.77 -32.19 -13.40
N ARG A 628 -26.64 -31.84 -14.35
CA ARG A 628 -27.43 -32.83 -15.10
C ARG A 628 -26.55 -33.75 -15.93
N GLU A 629 -25.50 -33.23 -16.54
CA GLU A 629 -24.52 -34.00 -17.31
C GLU A 629 -23.77 -35.01 -16.42
N GLN A 630 -23.30 -34.59 -15.25
CA GLN A 630 -22.62 -35.45 -14.28
C GLN A 630 -23.56 -36.51 -13.68
N HIS A 631 -24.80 -36.12 -13.38
CA HIS A 631 -25.81 -37.06 -12.91
C HIS A 631 -26.13 -38.11 -13.99
N ALA A 632 -26.28 -37.68 -15.25
CA ALA A 632 -26.46 -38.57 -16.39
C ALA A 632 -25.25 -39.51 -16.57
N ALA A 633 -24.02 -39.01 -16.45
CA ALA A 633 -22.81 -39.83 -16.58
C ALA A 633 -22.69 -40.90 -15.48
N ARG A 634 -23.13 -40.62 -14.24
CA ARG A 634 -23.15 -41.60 -13.14
C ARG A 634 -24.22 -42.66 -13.31
N LEU A 635 -25.38 -42.30 -13.86
CA LEU A 635 -26.51 -43.20 -14.05
C LEU A 635 -26.38 -44.06 -15.31
N PHE A 636 -25.98 -43.47 -16.43
CA PHE A 636 -26.00 -44.11 -17.75
C PHE A 636 -24.68 -44.80 -18.08
N THR A 637 -24.36 -45.84 -17.32
CA THR A 637 -23.24 -46.74 -17.61
C THR A 637 -23.63 -47.81 -18.64
N ARG A 638 -22.64 -48.56 -19.14
CA ARG A 638 -22.89 -49.68 -20.04
C ARG A 638 -23.81 -50.71 -19.39
N GLU A 639 -23.54 -51.03 -18.13
CA GLU A 639 -24.30 -52.00 -17.33
C GLU A 639 -25.74 -51.54 -17.13
N PHE A 640 -25.97 -50.24 -16.92
CA PHE A 640 -27.32 -49.68 -16.83
C PHE A 640 -28.10 -49.90 -18.13
N PHE A 641 -27.52 -49.60 -19.29
CA PHE A 641 -28.21 -49.79 -20.57
C PHE A 641 -28.41 -51.27 -20.91
N ASP A 642 -27.47 -52.14 -20.59
CA ASP A 642 -27.63 -53.58 -20.80
C ASP A 642 -28.79 -54.12 -19.94
N ARG A 643 -28.93 -53.68 -18.69
CA ARG A 643 -30.04 -54.07 -17.79
C ARG A 643 -31.38 -53.46 -18.23
N GLU A 644 -31.46 -52.15 -18.38
CA GLU A 644 -32.73 -51.44 -18.54
C GLU A 644 -33.22 -51.40 -19.99
N TYR A 645 -32.32 -51.20 -20.96
CA TYR A 645 -32.69 -51.04 -22.37
C TYR A 645 -32.67 -52.36 -23.14
N ILE A 646 -31.67 -53.21 -22.91
CA ILE A 646 -31.52 -54.49 -23.64
C ILE A 646 -32.32 -55.61 -22.96
N GLN A 647 -32.07 -55.89 -21.67
CA GLN A 647 -32.71 -57.00 -20.96
C GLN A 647 -34.16 -56.71 -20.58
N ALA A 648 -34.44 -55.58 -19.94
CA ALA A 648 -35.80 -55.19 -19.55
C ALA A 648 -36.63 -54.61 -20.71
N GLY A 649 -36.01 -54.37 -21.88
CA GLY A 649 -36.69 -53.96 -23.11
C GLY A 649 -37.34 -52.57 -23.08
N ARG A 650 -37.01 -51.73 -22.08
CA ARG A 650 -37.60 -50.40 -21.89
C ARG A 650 -37.24 -49.46 -23.02
N SER A 651 -38.15 -48.56 -23.39
CA SER A 651 -37.85 -47.56 -24.41
C SER A 651 -37.03 -46.39 -23.84
N LEU A 652 -36.32 -45.67 -24.71
CA LEU A 652 -35.62 -44.44 -24.28
C LEU A 652 -36.57 -43.36 -23.74
N ASN A 653 -37.87 -43.42 -24.06
CA ASN A 653 -38.87 -42.51 -23.51
C ASN A 653 -39.23 -42.89 -22.08
N ASP A 654 -39.31 -44.17 -21.77
CA ASP A 654 -39.62 -44.65 -20.42
C ASP A 654 -38.46 -44.34 -19.48
N ILE A 655 -37.22 -44.52 -19.96
CA ILE A 655 -36.02 -44.12 -19.22
C ILE A 655 -36.00 -42.59 -19.02
N ALA A 656 -36.41 -41.80 -20.01
CA ALA A 656 -36.48 -40.34 -19.89
C ALA A 656 -37.55 -39.87 -18.90
N ALA A 657 -38.71 -40.55 -18.86
CA ALA A 657 -39.81 -40.24 -17.94
C ALA A 657 -39.41 -40.54 -16.49
N ASP A 658 -38.76 -41.68 -16.24
CA ASP A 658 -38.37 -42.09 -14.89
C ASP A 658 -37.16 -41.31 -14.35
N THR A 659 -36.18 -41.01 -15.21
CA THR A 659 -34.97 -40.28 -14.78
C THR A 659 -35.12 -38.76 -14.84
N GLY A 660 -36.15 -38.25 -15.52
CA GLY A 660 -36.32 -36.82 -15.81
C GLY A 660 -35.25 -36.25 -16.77
N ILE A 661 -34.39 -37.09 -17.36
CA ILE A 661 -33.31 -36.69 -18.27
C ILE A 661 -33.80 -36.77 -19.71
N GLY A 662 -33.62 -35.69 -20.47
CA GLY A 662 -34.10 -35.61 -21.85
C GLY A 662 -33.53 -36.71 -22.76
N ARG A 663 -34.39 -37.31 -23.59
CA ARG A 663 -34.07 -38.41 -24.52
C ARG A 663 -32.78 -38.21 -25.33
N HIS A 664 -32.48 -36.98 -25.73
CA HIS A 664 -31.28 -36.67 -26.52
C HIS A 664 -29.97 -36.91 -25.75
N ILE A 665 -29.95 -36.64 -24.43
CA ILE A 665 -28.80 -36.93 -23.55
C ILE A 665 -28.62 -38.44 -23.42
N ILE A 666 -29.71 -39.15 -23.14
CA ILE A 666 -29.72 -40.63 -23.01
C ILE A 666 -29.22 -41.27 -24.31
N THR A 667 -29.69 -40.79 -25.46
CA THR A 667 -29.28 -41.28 -26.79
C THR A 667 -27.77 -41.11 -27.01
N ARG A 668 -27.21 -39.97 -26.59
CA ARG A 668 -25.76 -39.71 -26.71
C ARG A 668 -24.95 -40.64 -25.80
N PHE A 669 -25.36 -40.80 -24.53
CA PHE A 669 -24.69 -41.73 -23.60
C PHE A 669 -24.80 -43.19 -24.05
N ALA A 670 -25.96 -43.61 -24.57
CA ALA A 670 -26.14 -44.95 -25.13
C ALA A 670 -25.21 -45.20 -26.32
N LYS A 671 -25.03 -44.20 -27.21
CA LYS A 671 -24.07 -44.29 -28.31
C LYS A 671 -22.61 -44.33 -27.83
N GLN A 672 -22.25 -43.50 -26.85
CA GLN A 672 -20.91 -43.52 -26.24
C GLN A 672 -20.61 -44.85 -25.55
N ALA A 673 -21.62 -45.47 -24.94
CA ALA A 673 -21.53 -46.81 -24.37
C ALA A 673 -21.61 -47.94 -25.42
N GLY A 674 -21.77 -47.64 -26.72
CA GLY A 674 -21.80 -48.63 -27.79
C GLY A 674 -23.11 -49.44 -27.91
N ILE A 675 -24.25 -48.89 -27.48
CA ILE A 675 -25.57 -49.54 -27.55
C ILE A 675 -26.24 -49.26 -28.90
N SER A 676 -26.74 -50.29 -29.58
CA SER A 676 -27.51 -50.15 -30.83
C SER A 676 -28.98 -49.82 -30.55
N LEU A 677 -29.47 -48.71 -31.10
CA LEU A 677 -30.83 -48.19 -30.84
C LEU A 677 -31.85 -48.68 -31.90
N ARG A 678 -33.07 -49.04 -31.47
CA ARG A 678 -34.16 -49.49 -32.36
C ARG A 678 -34.61 -48.37 -33.33
N ARG A 679 -34.79 -48.68 -34.63
CA ARG A 679 -35.31 -47.76 -35.67
C ARG A 679 -36.83 -47.53 -35.52
N ALA A 680 -37.31 -46.31 -35.84
CA ALA A 680 -38.71 -45.93 -35.75
C ALA A 680 -39.59 -46.44 -36.92
N ARG A 681 -40.91 -46.58 -36.69
CA ARG A 681 -41.95 -47.08 -37.63
C ARG A 681 -42.10 -46.28 -38.93
N ALA A 682 -42.66 -46.93 -39.96
CA ALA A 682 -42.79 -46.45 -41.35
C ALA A 682 -43.64 -45.16 -41.54
N PRO A 683 -43.32 -44.32 -42.55
CA PRO A 683 -43.93 -42.99 -42.75
C PRO A 683 -45.37 -43.01 -43.29
N PHE A 684 -46.14 -41.98 -42.91
CA PHE A 684 -47.50 -41.67 -43.35
C PHE A 684 -47.52 -41.31 -44.85
N ARG A 685 -48.34 -41.98 -45.67
CA ARG A 685 -48.39 -41.78 -47.13
C ARG A 685 -49.32 -40.61 -47.49
N ILE A 686 -48.82 -39.67 -48.31
CA ILE A 686 -49.57 -38.52 -48.86
C ILE A 686 -49.51 -38.62 -50.39
N ASP A 687 -50.62 -38.36 -51.09
CA ASP A 687 -50.67 -38.36 -52.55
C ASP A 687 -49.87 -37.17 -53.14
N PRO A 688 -48.84 -37.41 -53.97
CA PRO A 688 -48.01 -36.36 -54.55
C PRO A 688 -48.73 -35.44 -55.54
N VAL A 689 -49.74 -35.92 -56.27
CA VAL A 689 -50.46 -35.12 -57.28
C VAL A 689 -51.35 -34.10 -56.58
N TRP A 690 -52.14 -34.58 -55.62
CA TRP A 690 -53.00 -33.74 -54.80
C TRP A 690 -52.18 -32.72 -53.98
N LEU A 691 -51.06 -33.16 -53.37
CA LEU A 691 -50.19 -32.26 -52.60
C LEU A 691 -49.62 -31.13 -53.46
N ARG A 692 -49.25 -31.42 -54.72
CA ARG A 692 -48.78 -30.39 -55.67
C ARG A 692 -49.88 -29.41 -56.04
N GLU A 693 -51.10 -29.88 -56.28
CA GLU A 693 -52.23 -29.00 -56.58
C GLU A 693 -52.55 -28.08 -55.40
N GLN A 694 -52.69 -28.64 -54.20
CA GLN A 694 -53.03 -27.86 -53.00
C GLN A 694 -51.92 -26.88 -52.60
N TYR A 695 -50.66 -27.28 -52.73
CA TYR A 695 -49.51 -26.46 -52.31
C TYR A 695 -49.01 -25.50 -53.40
N CYS A 696 -48.96 -25.90 -54.67
CA CYS A 696 -48.42 -25.04 -55.74
C CYS A 696 -49.52 -24.24 -56.45
N ALA A 697 -50.67 -24.84 -56.74
CA ALA A 697 -51.74 -24.18 -57.51
C ALA A 697 -52.70 -23.40 -56.61
N GLN A 698 -53.16 -24.01 -55.51
CA GLN A 698 -54.12 -23.39 -54.58
C GLN A 698 -53.45 -22.54 -53.49
N LEU A 699 -52.12 -22.43 -53.52
CA LEU A 699 -51.29 -21.66 -52.59
C LEU A 699 -51.54 -21.90 -51.08
N ARG A 700 -52.14 -23.04 -50.70
CA ARG A 700 -52.42 -23.39 -49.29
C ARG A 700 -51.14 -23.59 -48.49
N SER A 701 -51.16 -23.29 -47.19
CA SER A 701 -49.99 -23.50 -46.32
C SER A 701 -49.84 -24.98 -45.95
N THR A 702 -48.63 -25.41 -45.61
CA THR A 702 -48.43 -26.78 -45.13
C THR A 702 -49.14 -27.05 -43.80
N ALA A 703 -49.46 -26.01 -43.03
CA ALA A 703 -50.27 -26.12 -41.82
C ALA A 703 -51.74 -26.41 -42.15
N ASP A 704 -52.33 -25.70 -43.12
CA ASP A 704 -53.73 -25.91 -43.52
C ASP A 704 -53.93 -27.28 -44.19
N ILE A 705 -52.96 -27.68 -45.01
CA ILE A 705 -52.93 -29.01 -45.61
C ILE A 705 -52.80 -30.09 -44.53
N ALA A 706 -52.01 -29.84 -43.48
CA ALA A 706 -51.85 -30.78 -42.37
C ALA A 706 -53.13 -30.90 -41.53
N VAL A 707 -53.83 -29.80 -41.28
CA VAL A 707 -55.13 -29.79 -40.60
C VAL A 707 -56.16 -30.61 -41.38
N GLU A 708 -56.24 -30.43 -42.71
CA GLU A 708 -57.18 -31.18 -43.54
C GLU A 708 -56.85 -32.68 -43.61
N LEU A 709 -55.57 -33.04 -43.68
CA LEU A 709 -55.12 -34.43 -43.70
C LEU A 709 -55.10 -35.09 -42.30
N GLY A 710 -55.48 -34.37 -41.24
CA GLY A 710 -55.43 -34.87 -39.86
C GLY A 710 -54.03 -35.29 -39.41
N THR A 711 -53.00 -34.58 -39.86
CA THR A 711 -51.58 -34.95 -39.67
C THR A 711 -50.76 -33.77 -39.16
N GLU A 712 -49.50 -34.00 -38.82
CA GLU A 712 -48.59 -32.95 -38.38
C GLU A 712 -47.95 -32.22 -39.58
N GLN A 713 -47.79 -30.91 -39.48
CA GLN A 713 -47.17 -30.06 -40.51
C GLN A 713 -45.79 -30.59 -40.97
N MET A 714 -45.01 -31.14 -40.03
CA MET A 714 -43.69 -31.73 -40.34
C MET A 714 -43.79 -32.92 -41.31
N ARG A 715 -44.87 -33.70 -41.27
CA ARG A 715 -45.09 -34.83 -42.19
C ARG A 715 -45.40 -34.36 -43.60
N VAL A 716 -46.19 -33.29 -43.74
CA VAL A 716 -46.45 -32.64 -45.04
C VAL A 716 -45.17 -32.04 -45.62
N ASN A 717 -44.35 -31.36 -44.79
CA ASN A 717 -43.04 -30.86 -45.20
C ASN A 717 -42.11 -31.98 -45.68
N ASN A 718 -42.06 -33.11 -44.97
CA ASN A 718 -41.25 -34.25 -45.39
C ASN A 718 -41.74 -34.85 -46.70
N ALA A 719 -43.07 -34.93 -46.90
CA ALA A 719 -43.66 -35.38 -48.16
C ALA A 719 -43.33 -34.46 -49.35
N LEU A 720 -43.32 -33.13 -49.15
CA LEU A 720 -42.89 -32.18 -50.19
C LEU A 720 -41.45 -32.45 -50.67
N HIS A 721 -40.52 -32.66 -49.73
CA HIS A 721 -39.13 -33.00 -50.05
C HIS A 721 -39.01 -34.38 -50.69
N GLN A 722 -39.73 -35.38 -50.16
CA GLN A 722 -39.70 -36.75 -50.67
C GLN A 722 -40.22 -36.87 -52.11
N HIS A 723 -41.22 -36.06 -52.48
CA HIS A 723 -41.85 -36.07 -53.81
C HIS A 723 -41.30 -35.00 -54.76
N GLY A 724 -40.22 -34.31 -54.38
CA GLY A 724 -39.58 -33.30 -55.23
C GLY A 724 -40.48 -32.11 -55.60
N ILE A 725 -41.43 -31.77 -54.74
CA ILE A 725 -42.31 -30.61 -54.93
C ILE A 725 -41.55 -29.36 -54.44
N PRO A 726 -41.36 -28.31 -55.26
CA PRO A 726 -40.57 -27.14 -54.88
C PRO A 726 -41.10 -26.47 -53.60
N VAL A 727 -40.29 -26.46 -52.55
CA VAL A 727 -40.67 -25.88 -51.26
C VAL A 727 -40.52 -24.36 -51.32
N ARG A 728 -41.54 -23.62 -50.87
CA ARG A 728 -41.50 -22.16 -50.78
C ARG A 728 -40.35 -21.70 -49.86
N PRO A 729 -39.74 -20.53 -50.14
CA PRO A 729 -38.68 -19.98 -49.29
C PRO A 729 -39.18 -19.73 -47.86
N GLN A 730 -38.36 -20.03 -46.85
CA GLN A 730 -38.77 -19.87 -45.46
C GLN A 730 -39.07 -18.41 -45.08
N GLY A 731 -39.94 -18.22 -44.10
CA GLY A 731 -40.25 -16.92 -43.52
C GLY A 731 -41.20 -16.09 -44.39
N VAL A 732 -41.02 -14.77 -44.39
CA VAL A 732 -41.98 -13.81 -44.98
C VAL A 732 -42.28 -14.09 -46.45
N ALA A 733 -41.30 -14.58 -47.22
CA ALA A 733 -41.43 -14.88 -48.65
C ALA A 733 -42.35 -16.08 -48.97
N SER A 734 -42.75 -16.90 -47.98
CA SER A 734 -43.72 -18.00 -48.16
C SER A 734 -45.19 -17.58 -48.03
N ARG A 735 -45.45 -16.36 -47.53
CA ARG A 735 -46.82 -15.88 -47.30
C ARG A 735 -47.56 -15.72 -48.61
N THR A 736 -48.84 -16.11 -48.63
CA THR A 736 -49.71 -16.02 -49.82
C THR A 736 -49.72 -14.61 -50.40
N GLU A 737 -49.73 -13.57 -49.55
CA GLU A 737 -49.63 -12.15 -49.95
C GLU A 737 -48.37 -11.79 -50.76
N MET A 738 -47.26 -12.51 -50.58
CA MET A 738 -45.99 -12.26 -51.29
C MET A 738 -45.93 -12.96 -52.66
N ILE A 739 -46.80 -13.95 -52.89
CA ILE A 739 -46.74 -14.85 -54.06
C ILE A 739 -47.91 -14.56 -55.02
N MET A 740 -48.97 -13.90 -54.56
CA MET A 740 -50.09 -13.47 -55.40
C MET A 740 -49.66 -12.46 -56.46
N THR A 741 -50.05 -12.73 -57.71
CA THR A 741 -49.90 -11.86 -58.87
C THR A 741 -51.27 -11.36 -59.33
N PHE A 742 -51.34 -10.15 -59.87
CA PHE A 742 -52.55 -9.46 -60.26
C PHE A 742 -52.43 -8.87 -61.67
N ASP A 743 -52.97 -9.58 -62.66
CA ASP A 743 -52.83 -9.21 -64.08
C ASP A 743 -53.57 -7.93 -64.48
N HIS A 744 -54.66 -7.59 -63.76
CA HIS A 744 -55.55 -6.48 -64.10
C HIS A 744 -55.31 -5.18 -63.29
N LEU A 745 -54.24 -5.11 -62.49
CA LEU A 745 -53.94 -3.91 -61.68
C LEU A 745 -53.14 -2.86 -62.46
N PRO A 746 -53.40 -1.55 -62.26
CA PRO A 746 -52.56 -0.48 -62.79
C PRO A 746 -51.08 -0.64 -62.37
N PRO A 747 -50.10 -0.31 -63.24
CA PRO A 747 -48.68 -0.58 -62.99
C PRO A 747 -48.16 -0.03 -61.65
N ILE A 748 -48.61 1.16 -61.25
CA ILE A 748 -48.17 1.83 -60.01
C ILE A 748 -48.71 1.15 -58.74
N ILE A 749 -49.92 0.57 -58.81
CA ILE A 749 -50.53 -0.20 -57.73
C ILE A 749 -49.88 -1.57 -57.66
N ARG A 750 -49.72 -2.23 -58.82
CA ARG A 750 -49.09 -3.54 -58.97
C ARG A 750 -47.69 -3.58 -58.36
N ALA A 751 -46.84 -2.60 -58.71
CA ALA A 751 -45.50 -2.45 -58.15
C ALA A 751 -45.48 -2.28 -56.62
N SER A 752 -46.58 -1.79 -56.03
CA SER A 752 -46.69 -1.57 -54.60
C SER A 752 -47.18 -2.78 -53.80
N VAL A 753 -47.82 -3.76 -54.46
CA VAL A 753 -48.52 -4.89 -53.79
C VAL A 753 -47.94 -6.25 -54.15
N GLU A 754 -47.51 -6.48 -55.40
CA GLU A 754 -46.91 -7.75 -55.81
C GLU A 754 -45.52 -7.94 -55.21
N GLY A 755 -45.26 -9.12 -54.63
CA GLY A 755 -43.95 -9.42 -54.03
C GLY A 755 -43.62 -8.59 -52.79
N THR A 756 -44.60 -7.89 -52.18
CA THR A 756 -44.37 -7.07 -50.99
C THR A 756 -45.38 -7.32 -49.87
N LEU A 757 -44.88 -7.53 -48.65
CA LEU A 757 -45.73 -7.82 -47.50
C LEU A 757 -46.45 -6.54 -47.08
N HIS A 758 -47.76 -6.57 -46.85
CA HIS A 758 -48.56 -5.40 -46.44
C HIS A 758 -48.56 -4.23 -47.45
N GLY A 759 -48.40 -4.50 -48.74
CA GLY A 759 -48.46 -3.47 -49.80
C GLY A 759 -49.75 -2.67 -49.80
N TRP A 760 -50.90 -3.35 -49.69
CA TRP A 760 -52.22 -2.75 -49.58
C TRP A 760 -52.38 -1.82 -48.37
N ILE A 761 -51.85 -2.21 -47.21
CA ILE A 761 -51.88 -1.39 -45.99
C ILE A 761 -51.05 -0.11 -46.19
N ARG A 762 -49.90 -0.19 -46.88
CA ARG A 762 -49.07 1.00 -47.15
C ARG A 762 -49.75 1.97 -48.11
N LEU A 763 -50.40 1.47 -49.16
CA LEU A 763 -51.20 2.27 -50.09
C LEU A 763 -52.33 3.00 -49.36
N HIS A 764 -53.06 2.29 -48.49
CA HIS A 764 -54.13 2.86 -47.67
C HIS A 764 -53.61 3.91 -46.68
N ARG A 765 -52.49 3.65 -46.01
CA ARG A 765 -51.83 4.63 -45.11
C ARG A 765 -51.31 5.85 -45.86
N PHE A 766 -50.85 5.70 -47.09
CA PHE A 766 -50.48 6.84 -47.95
C PHE A 766 -51.72 7.69 -48.27
N ARG A 767 -52.83 7.07 -48.67
CA ARG A 767 -54.12 7.74 -48.90
C ARG A 767 -54.59 8.52 -47.67
N ILE A 768 -54.54 7.90 -46.49
CA ILE A 768 -54.86 8.56 -45.22
C ILE A 768 -53.89 9.73 -44.95
N THR A 769 -52.58 9.51 -45.10
CA THR A 769 -51.57 10.55 -44.80
C THR A 769 -51.75 11.79 -45.68
N MET A 770 -52.16 11.63 -46.94
CA MET A 770 -52.41 12.76 -47.86
C MET A 770 -53.68 13.56 -47.52
N ALA A 771 -54.59 13.00 -46.72
CA ALA A 771 -55.77 13.70 -46.21
C ALA A 771 -55.47 14.52 -44.94
N PHE A 772 -54.39 14.23 -44.22
CA PHE A 772 -54.05 14.89 -42.95
C PHE A 772 -53.10 16.10 -43.11
N PRO A 773 -53.20 17.10 -42.22
CA PRO A 773 -52.39 18.32 -42.29
C PRO A 773 -50.93 18.15 -41.85
N SER A 774 -50.55 17.01 -41.27
CA SER A 774 -49.15 16.71 -40.93
C SER A 774 -48.91 15.20 -40.77
N LEU A 775 -47.66 14.76 -40.90
CA LEU A 775 -47.27 13.39 -40.56
C LEU A 775 -47.59 13.01 -39.11
N GLY A 776 -47.50 13.98 -38.19
CA GLY A 776 -47.71 13.75 -36.75
C GLY A 776 -49.16 13.41 -36.44
N THR A 777 -50.09 14.19 -36.98
CA THR A 777 -51.53 13.97 -36.81
C THR A 777 -52.01 12.73 -37.56
N ALA A 778 -51.47 12.46 -38.76
CA ALA A 778 -51.73 11.21 -39.49
C ALA A 778 -51.25 9.98 -38.70
N ALA A 779 -50.06 10.06 -38.10
CA ALA A 779 -49.49 9.00 -37.28
C ALA A 779 -50.31 8.75 -36.00
N GLY A 780 -50.80 9.82 -35.37
CA GLY A 780 -51.71 9.75 -34.22
C GLY A 780 -53.01 9.03 -34.55
N TYR A 781 -53.67 9.40 -35.66
CA TYR A 781 -54.88 8.71 -36.12
C TYR A 781 -54.64 7.22 -36.42
N LEU A 782 -53.51 6.91 -37.08
CA LEU A 782 -53.14 5.53 -37.43
C LEU A 782 -52.62 4.71 -36.25
N GLY A 783 -52.46 5.29 -35.06
CA GLY A 783 -51.92 4.61 -33.87
C GLY A 783 -50.45 4.17 -33.99
N ILE A 784 -49.65 4.82 -34.85
CA ILE A 784 -48.26 4.43 -35.15
C ILE A 784 -47.29 5.58 -34.91
N LYS A 785 -46.03 5.28 -34.59
CA LYS A 785 -45.00 6.32 -34.45
C LYS A 785 -44.72 7.00 -35.79
N SER A 786 -44.56 8.33 -35.82
CA SER A 786 -44.35 9.10 -37.05
C SER A 786 -43.12 8.65 -37.86
N ASN A 787 -42.03 8.24 -37.19
CA ASN A 787 -40.85 7.69 -37.86
C ASN A 787 -41.14 6.35 -38.58
N SER A 788 -41.99 5.51 -37.99
CA SER A 788 -42.41 4.23 -38.58
C SER A 788 -43.32 4.45 -39.80
N LEU A 789 -44.23 5.43 -39.72
CA LEU A 789 -45.04 5.84 -40.88
C LEU A 789 -44.17 6.40 -42.01
N LEU A 790 -43.22 7.29 -41.69
CA LEU A 790 -42.29 7.83 -42.69
C LEU A 790 -41.47 6.73 -43.38
N HIS A 791 -41.01 5.74 -42.61
CA HIS A 791 -40.30 4.58 -43.15
C HIS A 791 -41.19 3.77 -44.11
N GLN A 792 -42.45 3.54 -43.76
CA GLN A 792 -43.40 2.83 -44.62
C GLN A 792 -43.68 3.58 -45.93
N LEU A 793 -43.81 4.91 -45.88
CA LEU A 793 -43.99 5.72 -47.09
C LEU A 793 -42.74 5.72 -47.97
N ARG A 794 -41.53 5.73 -47.39
CA ARG A 794 -40.27 5.60 -48.15
C ARG A 794 -40.12 4.23 -48.81
N LEU A 795 -40.60 3.16 -48.17
CA LEU A 795 -40.65 1.84 -48.78
C LEU A 795 -41.60 1.83 -49.99
N LEU A 796 -42.75 2.50 -49.87
CA LEU A 796 -43.69 2.67 -50.99
C LEU A 796 -43.05 3.45 -52.15
N GLU A 797 -42.35 4.56 -51.87
CA GLU A 797 -41.58 5.31 -52.89
C GLU A 797 -40.52 4.44 -53.59
N ARG A 798 -39.86 3.53 -52.86
CA ARG A 798 -38.87 2.60 -53.42
C ARG A 798 -39.50 1.54 -54.33
N HIS A 799 -40.65 0.99 -53.94
CA HIS A 799 -41.33 -0.02 -54.74
C HIS A 799 -41.94 0.58 -56.01
N VAL A 800 -42.47 1.80 -55.93
CA VAL A 800 -42.96 2.55 -57.09
C VAL A 800 -41.81 3.10 -57.96
N GLY A 801 -40.63 3.30 -57.38
CA GLY A 801 -39.46 3.84 -58.09
C GLY A 801 -39.48 5.36 -58.29
N ALA A 802 -40.41 6.07 -57.65
CA ALA A 802 -40.56 7.52 -57.75
C ALA A 802 -40.99 8.16 -56.41
N PRO A 803 -40.60 9.42 -56.13
CA PRO A 803 -41.07 10.13 -54.95
C PRO A 803 -42.57 10.43 -55.06
N LEU A 804 -43.34 10.10 -54.03
CA LEU A 804 -44.82 10.18 -54.05
C LEU A 804 -45.36 11.46 -53.38
N PHE A 805 -44.58 12.12 -52.52
CA PHE A 805 -45.00 13.34 -51.85
C PHE A 805 -43.82 14.26 -51.52
N HIS A 806 -44.08 15.56 -51.52
CA HIS A 806 -43.12 16.56 -51.07
C HIS A 806 -43.03 16.54 -49.54
N ARG A 807 -41.81 16.37 -49.03
CA ARG A 807 -41.54 16.34 -47.57
C ARG A 807 -41.65 17.76 -47.02
N SER A 808 -42.69 18.02 -46.24
CA SER A 808 -42.97 19.32 -45.64
C SER A 808 -42.11 19.56 -44.39
N ARG A 809 -41.88 20.83 -44.02
CA ARG A 809 -41.28 21.20 -42.71
C ARG A 809 -42.29 20.91 -41.60
N ARG A 810 -41.80 20.64 -40.37
CA ARG A 810 -42.67 20.34 -39.19
C ARG A 810 -43.86 21.30 -39.13
N GLY A 811 -45.08 20.75 -39.11
CA GLY A 811 -46.33 21.52 -38.97
C GLY A 811 -47.00 21.96 -40.29
N THR A 812 -46.50 21.55 -41.45
CA THR A 812 -47.15 21.84 -42.75
C THR A 812 -47.62 20.57 -43.45
N ALA A 813 -48.71 20.66 -44.21
CA ALA A 813 -49.32 19.54 -44.92
C ALA A 813 -48.38 18.95 -45.99
N HIS A 814 -48.41 17.63 -46.12
CA HIS A 814 -47.74 16.96 -47.23
C HIS A 814 -48.52 17.24 -48.52
N LYS A 815 -47.80 17.57 -49.59
CA LYS A 815 -48.40 17.71 -50.92
C LYS A 815 -47.97 16.51 -51.78
N PRO A 816 -48.90 15.81 -52.45
CA PRO A 816 -48.53 14.74 -53.36
C PRO A 816 -47.70 15.30 -54.52
N THR A 817 -46.72 14.52 -55.01
CA THR A 817 -46.05 14.79 -56.28
C THR A 817 -46.99 14.41 -57.44
N PRO A 818 -46.67 14.71 -58.72
CA PRO A 818 -47.46 14.20 -59.85
C PRO A 818 -47.66 12.67 -59.83
N HIS A 819 -46.65 11.92 -59.39
CA HIS A 819 -46.73 10.47 -59.23
C HIS A 819 -47.65 10.06 -58.07
N GLY A 820 -47.57 10.77 -56.92
CA GLY A 820 -48.49 10.55 -55.81
C GLY A 820 -49.94 10.89 -56.14
N GLN A 821 -50.17 11.89 -56.98
CA GLN A 821 -51.51 12.30 -57.41
C GLN A 821 -52.11 11.31 -58.42
N THR A 822 -51.29 10.73 -59.29
CA THR A 822 -51.67 9.57 -60.11
C THR A 822 -51.97 8.35 -59.23
N LEU A 823 -51.13 8.06 -58.23
CA LEU A 823 -51.37 6.96 -57.30
C LEU A 823 -52.71 7.10 -56.57
N LEU A 824 -53.04 8.30 -56.08
CA LEU A 824 -54.32 8.56 -55.41
C LEU A 824 -55.52 8.36 -56.35
N ARG A 825 -55.41 8.75 -57.63
CA ARG A 825 -56.46 8.51 -58.63
C ARG A 825 -56.64 7.04 -58.95
N GLU A 826 -55.54 6.29 -59.14
CA GLU A 826 -55.61 4.85 -59.40
C GLU A 826 -56.16 4.07 -58.19
N LEU A 827 -55.94 4.56 -56.97
CA LEU A 827 -56.56 3.98 -55.77
C LEU A 827 -58.09 4.14 -55.74
N ASP A 828 -58.66 5.06 -56.51
CA ASP A 828 -60.10 5.27 -56.66
C ASP A 828 -60.71 4.50 -57.84
N ASN A 829 -59.93 3.68 -58.55
CA ASN A 829 -60.40 2.85 -59.65
C ASN A 829 -61.35 1.73 -59.15
N GLU A 830 -62.45 1.51 -59.86
CA GLU A 830 -63.49 0.51 -59.54
C GLU A 830 -62.94 -0.92 -59.45
N HIS A 831 -61.84 -1.24 -60.15
CA HIS A 831 -61.20 -2.56 -60.10
C HIS A 831 -60.21 -2.71 -58.92
N VAL A 832 -59.74 -1.61 -58.34
CA VAL A 832 -58.74 -1.59 -57.27
C VAL A 832 -59.42 -1.59 -55.89
N GLN A 833 -60.55 -0.90 -55.74
CA GLN A 833 -61.26 -0.77 -54.47
C GLN A 833 -61.68 -2.13 -53.86
N PRO A 834 -62.31 -3.07 -54.59
CA PRO A 834 -62.72 -4.34 -54.01
C PRO A 834 -61.54 -5.17 -53.47
N LEU A 835 -60.42 -5.19 -54.21
CA LEU A 835 -59.20 -5.90 -53.80
C LEU A 835 -58.55 -5.24 -52.57
N MET A 836 -58.50 -3.91 -52.55
CA MET A 836 -58.00 -3.17 -51.40
C MET A 836 -58.89 -3.39 -50.17
N THR A 837 -60.22 -3.31 -50.30
CA THR A 837 -61.16 -3.55 -49.19
C THR A 837 -61.04 -4.96 -48.64
N ALA A 838 -60.94 -5.98 -49.49
CA ALA A 838 -60.74 -7.37 -49.08
C ALA A 838 -59.42 -7.55 -48.29
N ALA A 839 -58.31 -6.98 -48.79
CA ALA A 839 -57.01 -7.04 -48.13
C ALA A 839 -56.97 -6.28 -46.80
N LEU A 840 -57.66 -5.14 -46.71
CA LEU A 840 -57.75 -4.33 -45.49
C LEU A 840 -58.65 -4.97 -44.43
N HIS A 841 -59.72 -5.66 -44.84
CA HIS A 841 -60.60 -6.42 -43.93
C HIS A 841 -59.86 -7.54 -43.21
N ALA A 842 -58.98 -8.26 -43.93
CA ALA A 842 -58.14 -9.31 -43.35
C ALA A 842 -57.17 -8.78 -42.27
N CYS A 843 -56.87 -7.48 -42.26
CA CYS A 843 -55.87 -6.87 -41.38
C CYS A 843 -56.43 -5.85 -40.38
N ASN A 844 -57.76 -5.73 -40.23
CA ASN A 844 -58.42 -4.73 -39.37
C ASN A 844 -57.85 -3.31 -39.53
N ALA A 845 -57.61 -2.87 -40.76
CA ALA A 845 -57.07 -1.55 -41.02
C ALA A 845 -58.12 -0.45 -40.73
N LEU A 846 -57.67 0.67 -40.14
CA LEU A 846 -58.53 1.83 -39.85
C LEU A 846 -59.17 2.39 -41.12
N ALA A 847 -60.44 2.78 -41.05
CA ALA A 847 -61.15 3.41 -42.15
C ALA A 847 -60.59 4.80 -42.50
N MET A 848 -61.03 5.35 -43.63
CA MET A 848 -60.75 6.75 -43.96
C MET A 848 -61.30 7.68 -42.86
N PRO A 849 -60.57 8.74 -42.47
CA PRO A 849 -61.02 9.67 -41.43
C PRO A 849 -62.28 10.41 -41.87
N ASP A 850 -63.21 10.64 -40.94
CA ASP A 850 -64.38 11.47 -41.17
C ASP A 850 -64.04 12.97 -41.16
N ALA A 851 -64.97 13.81 -41.63
CA ALA A 851 -64.78 15.25 -41.71
C ALA A 851 -64.50 15.89 -40.34
N LYS A 852 -65.07 15.34 -39.25
CA LYS A 852 -64.86 15.83 -37.88
C LYS A 852 -63.43 15.55 -37.41
N THR A 853 -62.89 14.37 -37.68
CA THR A 853 -61.52 13.96 -37.34
C THR A 853 -60.50 14.80 -38.10
N LEU A 854 -60.71 15.05 -39.39
CA LEU A 854 -59.85 15.94 -40.18
C LEU A 854 -59.88 17.38 -39.65
N ALA A 855 -61.06 17.91 -39.31
CA ALA A 855 -61.19 19.25 -38.73
C ALA A 855 -60.49 19.36 -37.36
N HIS A 856 -60.54 18.31 -36.53
CA HIS A 856 -59.77 18.25 -35.28
C HIS A 856 -58.26 18.24 -35.53
N ALA A 857 -57.79 17.41 -36.46
CA ALA A 857 -56.38 17.32 -36.81
C ALA A 857 -55.81 18.63 -37.37
N VAL A 858 -56.62 19.42 -38.09
CA VAL A 858 -56.25 20.77 -38.56
C VAL A 858 -56.07 21.73 -37.39
N ARG A 859 -56.98 21.71 -36.41
CA ARG A 859 -56.83 22.52 -35.18
C ARG A 859 -55.59 22.14 -34.38
N GLU A 860 -55.31 20.84 -34.24
CA GLU A 860 -54.13 20.34 -33.53
C GLU A 860 -52.82 20.73 -34.25
N ALA A 861 -52.78 20.66 -35.58
CA ALA A 861 -51.61 21.04 -36.38
C ALA A 861 -51.33 22.55 -36.38
N MET A 862 -52.35 23.41 -36.19
CA MET A 862 -52.21 24.86 -36.05
C MET A 862 -51.76 25.30 -34.64
N THR A 863 -51.69 24.38 -33.69
CA THR A 863 -51.21 24.68 -32.34
C THR A 863 -49.67 24.66 -32.33
N PRO A 864 -48.98 25.76 -31.97
CA PRO A 864 -47.52 25.78 -31.98
C PRO A 864 -46.97 24.73 -30.99
N PRO A 865 -45.88 24.02 -31.34
CA PRO A 865 -45.34 22.99 -30.47
C PRO A 865 -44.93 23.60 -29.13
N ARG A 866 -45.25 22.90 -28.03
CA ARG A 866 -44.56 23.11 -26.75
C ARG A 866 -43.07 22.88 -27.02
N ASN A 867 -42.33 23.98 -27.14
CA ASN A 867 -40.88 23.96 -27.27
C ASN A 867 -40.33 23.24 -26.02
N PRO A 868 -39.52 22.17 -26.13
CA PRO A 868 -38.78 21.69 -24.98
C PRO A 868 -37.91 22.86 -24.51
N GLY A 869 -38.23 23.38 -23.33
CA GLY A 869 -37.94 24.75 -22.91
C GLY A 869 -36.53 25.25 -23.27
N LEU A 870 -36.47 26.48 -23.79
CA LEU A 870 -35.26 27.28 -23.79
C LEU A 870 -34.64 27.18 -22.39
N LEU A 871 -33.45 26.60 -22.30
CA LEU A 871 -32.68 26.57 -21.06
C LEU A 871 -32.50 28.04 -20.65
N LYS A 872 -32.98 28.41 -19.46
CA LYS A 872 -32.83 29.78 -18.94
C LYS A 872 -31.35 30.19 -19.07
N PRO A 873 -31.04 31.31 -19.74
CA PRO A 873 -29.66 31.80 -19.83
C PRO A 873 -29.09 32.00 -18.43
N PHE A 874 -27.77 31.91 -18.28
CA PHE A 874 -27.14 32.28 -17.02
C PHE A 874 -27.44 33.77 -16.77
N GLY A 875 -28.01 34.11 -15.61
CA GLY A 875 -28.40 35.50 -15.32
C GLY A 875 -27.20 36.47 -15.26
N ASP A 876 -25.99 35.94 -15.09
CA ASP A 876 -24.75 36.66 -14.80
C ASP A 876 -23.56 36.25 -15.70
N ILE A 877 -23.76 35.33 -16.66
CA ILE A 877 -22.70 34.82 -17.55
C ILE A 877 -23.17 34.94 -19.00
N PRO A 878 -22.52 35.78 -19.84
CA PRO A 878 -22.96 36.04 -21.21
C PRO A 878 -22.49 34.92 -22.17
N VAL A 879 -22.93 33.68 -21.94
CA VAL A 879 -22.73 32.53 -22.84
C VAL A 879 -24.05 31.77 -23.04
N GLY A 880 -24.26 31.21 -24.23
CA GLY A 880 -25.46 30.44 -24.56
C GLY A 880 -25.51 29.14 -23.75
N ARG A 881 -26.64 28.83 -23.11
CA ARG A 881 -26.75 27.62 -22.28
C ARG A 881 -27.04 26.38 -23.15
N LEU A 882 -26.16 25.39 -23.07
CA LEU A 882 -26.31 24.11 -23.77
C LEU A 882 -26.92 23.04 -22.87
N ARG A 883 -27.58 22.04 -23.46
CA ARG A 883 -28.06 20.87 -22.71
C ARG A 883 -26.86 20.01 -22.29
N MET A 884 -26.56 19.94 -20.99
CA MET A 884 -25.42 19.12 -20.56
C MET A 884 -25.77 17.63 -20.60
N THR A 885 -25.14 16.91 -21.52
CA THR A 885 -25.10 15.44 -21.55
C THR A 885 -23.92 14.93 -20.72
N ARG A 886 -23.90 13.62 -20.41
CA ARG A 886 -22.75 13.00 -19.71
C ARG A 886 -21.44 13.23 -20.48
N THR A 887 -21.48 13.14 -21.81
CA THR A 887 -20.33 13.40 -22.70
C THR A 887 -19.87 14.86 -22.63
N THR A 888 -20.81 15.82 -22.61
CA THR A 888 -20.49 17.25 -22.45
C THR A 888 -19.81 17.52 -21.10
N LEU A 889 -20.30 16.92 -20.01
CA LEU A 889 -19.72 17.08 -18.68
C LEU A 889 -18.33 16.45 -18.58
N THR A 890 -18.09 15.30 -19.22
CA THR A 890 -16.74 14.69 -19.28
C THR A 890 -15.75 15.62 -19.99
N LEU A 891 -16.15 16.19 -21.13
CA LEU A 891 -15.30 17.13 -21.87
C LEU A 891 -15.03 18.41 -21.05
N LEU A 892 -16.07 19.02 -20.48
CA LEU A 892 -15.92 20.22 -19.65
C LEU A 892 -15.05 19.98 -18.41
N ARG A 893 -15.21 18.84 -17.73
CA ARG A 893 -14.39 18.48 -16.57
C ARG A 893 -12.91 18.46 -16.95
N HIS A 894 -12.56 17.79 -18.04
CA HIS A 894 -11.18 17.73 -18.54
C HIS A 894 -10.62 19.10 -18.93
N LEU A 895 -11.42 19.92 -19.62
CA LEU A 895 -11.03 21.28 -20.02
C LEU A 895 -10.87 22.22 -18.82
N THR A 896 -11.52 21.96 -17.67
CA THR A 896 -11.40 22.77 -16.45
C THR A 896 -10.31 22.32 -15.48
N THR A 897 -9.93 21.03 -15.49
CA THR A 897 -8.94 20.46 -14.55
C THR A 897 -7.51 20.54 -15.05
N THR A 898 -7.30 20.80 -16.33
CA THR A 898 -5.97 20.82 -16.95
C THR A 898 -5.47 22.27 -17.02
N ASP A 899 -4.24 22.55 -16.59
CA ASP A 899 -3.59 23.88 -16.67
C ASP A 899 -3.10 24.24 -18.09
N ALA A 900 -3.44 23.43 -19.09
CA ALA A 900 -3.14 23.75 -20.49
C ALA A 900 -3.98 24.95 -20.95
N GLU A 901 -3.33 25.99 -21.47
CA GLU A 901 -4.02 27.17 -21.99
C GLU A 901 -4.82 26.86 -23.26
N GLU A 902 -4.39 25.87 -24.06
CA GLU A 902 -5.01 25.51 -25.33
C GLU A 902 -5.04 24.00 -25.57
N PHE A 903 -6.08 23.54 -26.28
CA PHE A 903 -6.34 22.12 -26.51
C PHE A 903 -6.54 21.84 -28.00
N TYR A 904 -5.83 20.86 -28.58
CA TYR A 904 -6.09 20.43 -29.95
C TYR A 904 -7.02 19.20 -29.98
N GLY A 905 -7.88 19.12 -31.00
CA GLY A 905 -8.99 18.15 -31.05
C GLY A 905 -8.58 16.67 -30.93
N HIS A 906 -7.43 16.28 -31.50
CA HIS A 906 -6.95 14.89 -31.39
C HIS A 906 -6.41 14.58 -29.98
N GLY A 907 -5.77 15.53 -29.31
CA GLY A 907 -5.35 15.39 -27.91
C GLY A 907 -6.55 15.24 -26.98
N LEU A 908 -7.63 16.00 -27.23
CA LEU A 908 -8.89 15.85 -26.50
C LEU A 908 -9.53 14.48 -26.72
N HIS A 909 -9.46 13.91 -27.93
CA HIS A 909 -9.91 12.54 -28.18
C HIS A 909 -9.11 11.52 -27.35
N GLN A 910 -7.78 11.61 -27.34
CA GLN A 910 -6.91 10.70 -26.60
C GLN A 910 -7.17 10.75 -25.09
N CYS A 911 -7.34 11.96 -24.53
CA CYS A 911 -7.53 12.14 -23.09
C CYS A 911 -8.96 11.84 -22.61
N THR A 912 -9.99 12.10 -23.44
CA THR A 912 -11.40 11.94 -23.03
C THR A 912 -12.08 10.68 -23.57
N SER A 913 -11.43 9.96 -24.51
CA SER A 913 -12.00 8.82 -25.24
C SER A 913 -13.31 9.11 -26.00
N ILE A 914 -13.65 10.38 -26.21
CA ILE A 914 -14.85 10.79 -26.96
C ILE A 914 -14.56 10.62 -28.46
N GLN A 915 -15.34 9.78 -29.14
CA GLN A 915 -15.17 9.51 -30.57
C GLN A 915 -15.23 10.79 -31.43
N HIS A 916 -14.40 10.86 -32.48
CA HIS A 916 -14.29 12.04 -33.35
C HIS A 916 -15.64 12.53 -33.90
N GLY A 917 -16.54 11.61 -34.29
CA GLY A 917 -17.88 11.94 -34.80
C GLY A 917 -18.81 12.61 -33.78
N THR A 918 -18.47 12.56 -32.48
CA THR A 918 -19.20 13.25 -31.40
C THR A 918 -18.42 14.45 -30.88
N LEU A 919 -17.09 14.37 -30.85
CA LEU A 919 -16.21 15.41 -30.31
C LEU A 919 -16.26 16.71 -31.12
N TYR A 920 -16.06 16.66 -32.44
CA TYR A 920 -16.02 17.87 -33.27
C TYR A 920 -17.37 18.62 -33.34
N PRO A 921 -18.53 17.96 -33.47
CA PRO A 921 -19.83 18.65 -33.36
C PRO A 921 -20.05 19.29 -31.99
N LEU A 922 -19.55 18.67 -30.92
CA LEU A 922 -19.66 19.20 -29.56
C LEU A 922 -18.76 20.42 -29.34
N LEU A 923 -17.51 20.39 -29.81
CA LEU A 923 -16.59 21.53 -29.79
C LEU A 923 -17.17 22.72 -30.56
N ARG A 924 -17.72 22.47 -31.76
CA ARG A 924 -18.41 23.49 -32.57
C ARG A 924 -19.63 24.07 -31.85
N SER A 925 -20.39 23.23 -31.14
CA SER A 925 -21.56 23.69 -30.37
C SER A 925 -21.15 24.56 -29.18
N LEU A 926 -20.05 24.22 -28.51
CA LEU A 926 -19.49 25.01 -27.39
C LEU A 926 -18.92 26.34 -27.88
N GLU A 927 -18.24 26.35 -29.03
CA GLU A 927 -17.75 27.57 -29.68
C GLU A 927 -18.89 28.50 -30.11
N GLN A 928 -19.91 27.96 -30.80
CA GLN A 928 -21.11 28.73 -31.19
C GLN A 928 -21.88 29.30 -29.99
N ALA A 929 -21.80 28.63 -28.83
CA ALA A 929 -22.40 29.10 -27.59
C ALA A 929 -21.51 30.08 -26.80
N GLY A 930 -20.29 30.39 -27.28
CA GLY A 930 -19.34 31.31 -26.63
C GLY A 930 -18.53 30.70 -25.48
N TRP A 931 -18.56 29.37 -25.31
CA TRP A 931 -17.81 28.68 -24.25
C TRP A 931 -16.35 28.48 -24.61
N LEU A 932 -16.04 28.38 -25.90
CA LEU A 932 -14.71 28.19 -26.45
C LEU A 932 -14.41 29.24 -27.53
N THR A 933 -13.14 29.53 -27.73
CA THR A 933 -12.59 30.18 -28.92
C THR A 933 -11.66 29.21 -29.63
N SER A 934 -11.64 29.21 -30.96
CA SER A 934 -10.66 28.45 -31.73
C SER A 934 -9.68 29.37 -32.46
N ARG A 935 -8.46 28.85 -32.67
CA ARG A 935 -7.47 29.42 -33.59
C ARG A 935 -6.77 28.27 -34.31
N ASP A 936 -6.32 28.51 -35.53
CA ASP A 936 -5.46 27.56 -36.22
C ASP A 936 -3.99 27.73 -35.76
N GLU A 937 -3.22 26.66 -35.90
CA GLU A 937 -1.78 26.60 -35.60
C GLU A 937 -1.01 27.68 -36.33
N ASP A 938 -0.08 28.34 -35.63
CA ASP A 938 0.72 29.43 -36.17
C ASP A 938 1.60 28.94 -37.33
N GLU A 939 1.79 29.79 -38.33
CA GLU A 939 2.44 29.41 -39.59
C GLU A 939 3.89 28.93 -39.37
N ALA A 940 4.61 29.53 -38.41
CA ALA A 940 5.95 29.12 -38.02
C ALA A 940 5.99 27.71 -37.40
N ASP A 941 5.06 27.39 -36.50
CA ASP A 941 4.98 26.08 -35.83
C ASP A 941 4.48 24.99 -36.79
N TRP A 942 3.54 25.36 -37.67
CA TRP A 942 3.03 24.49 -38.72
C TRP A 942 4.13 24.08 -39.70
N LEU A 943 4.97 25.02 -40.14
CA LEU A 943 6.12 24.76 -41.01
C LEU A 943 7.22 23.96 -40.29
N ALA A 944 7.44 24.20 -38.99
CA ALA A 944 8.43 23.49 -38.18
C ALA A 944 8.04 22.03 -37.88
N GLY A 945 6.76 21.68 -37.93
CA GLY A 945 6.24 20.33 -37.61
C GLY A 945 6.38 19.27 -38.71
N ALA A 946 7.07 19.56 -39.81
CA ALA A 946 7.21 18.67 -40.95
C ALA A 946 8.30 17.59 -40.76
N PRO A 947 8.00 16.29 -40.89
CA PRO A 947 9.02 15.24 -40.98
C PRO A 947 9.90 15.45 -42.23
N PRO A 948 11.21 15.11 -42.20
CA PRO A 948 12.09 15.27 -43.36
C PRO A 948 11.51 14.57 -44.61
N GLY A 949 11.25 15.34 -45.68
CA GLY A 949 10.74 14.82 -46.96
C GLY A 949 9.21 14.79 -47.12
N CYS A 950 8.43 15.26 -46.14
CA CYS A 950 6.98 15.42 -46.26
C CYS A 950 6.59 16.88 -45.97
N GLY A 951 5.72 17.49 -46.79
CA GLY A 951 5.19 18.82 -46.48
C GLY A 951 4.40 18.83 -45.16
N PRO A 952 4.28 19.99 -44.48
CA PRO A 952 3.49 20.07 -43.25
C PRO A 952 2.04 19.70 -43.57
N GLY A 953 1.47 18.77 -42.80
CA GLY A 953 0.11 18.25 -43.02
C GLY A 953 -0.98 19.31 -42.80
N ARG A 954 -2.23 18.88 -42.57
CA ARG A 954 -3.32 19.83 -42.29
C ARG A 954 -3.06 20.59 -40.98
N ARG A 955 -3.19 21.93 -41.01
CA ARG A 955 -3.05 22.81 -39.81
C ARG A 955 -3.95 22.30 -38.68
N ARG A 956 -3.40 22.25 -37.45
CA ARG A 956 -4.16 21.89 -36.26
C ARG A 956 -5.02 23.07 -35.82
N THR A 957 -6.21 22.80 -35.31
CA THR A 957 -7.06 23.81 -34.68
C THR A 957 -6.98 23.63 -33.16
N TYR A 958 -6.55 24.70 -32.47
CA TYR A 958 -6.48 24.79 -31.03
C TYR A 958 -7.74 25.46 -30.48
N TYR A 959 -8.26 24.92 -29.39
CA TYR A 959 -9.44 25.41 -28.68
C TYR A 959 -9.02 25.90 -27.31
N ARG A 960 -9.49 27.09 -26.95
CA ARG A 960 -9.28 27.69 -25.63
C ARG A 960 -10.61 27.98 -24.97
N LEU A 961 -10.69 27.74 -23.67
CA LEU A 961 -11.88 28.07 -22.89
C LEU A 961 -11.97 29.59 -22.67
N THR A 962 -13.12 30.19 -22.95
CA THR A 962 -13.30 31.62 -22.66
C THR A 962 -13.43 31.84 -21.15
N PRO A 963 -13.09 33.03 -20.61
CA PRO A 963 -13.29 33.31 -19.18
C PRO A 963 -14.73 33.08 -18.72
N ASN A 964 -15.70 33.46 -19.56
CA ASN A 964 -17.13 33.23 -19.31
C ASN A 964 -17.51 31.74 -19.47
N GLY A 965 -16.93 31.04 -20.45
CA GLY A 965 -17.06 29.60 -20.60
C GLY A 965 -16.53 28.82 -19.39
N ARG A 966 -15.46 29.29 -18.74
CA ARG A 966 -14.88 28.68 -17.52
C ARG A 966 -15.82 28.80 -16.34
N ARG A 967 -16.37 30.01 -16.14
CA ARG A 967 -17.39 30.27 -15.11
C ARG A 967 -18.63 29.41 -15.34
N ALA A 968 -19.11 29.29 -16.58
CA ALA A 968 -20.27 28.47 -16.92
C ALA A 968 -20.00 26.96 -16.71
N ALA A 969 -18.81 26.48 -17.09
CA ALA A 969 -18.40 25.08 -16.92
C ALA A 969 -18.30 24.69 -15.44
N LEU A 970 -17.63 25.50 -14.61
CA LEU A 970 -17.54 25.27 -13.17
C LEU A 970 -18.91 25.26 -12.50
N ARG A 971 -19.82 26.16 -12.92
CA ARG A 971 -21.19 26.21 -12.39
C ARG A 971 -22.00 24.97 -12.73
N GLU A 972 -21.96 24.51 -13.99
CA GLU A 972 -22.67 23.28 -14.40
C GLU A 972 -22.05 22.01 -13.80
N LEU A 973 -20.73 21.97 -13.59
CA LEU A 973 -20.04 20.85 -12.93
C LEU A 973 -20.34 20.77 -11.43
N ASN A 974 -20.57 21.91 -10.77
CA ASN A 974 -20.84 22.00 -9.33
C ASN A 974 -22.34 22.00 -8.99
N THR A 975 -23.24 22.02 -9.98
CA THR A 975 -24.69 21.97 -9.73
C THR A 975 -25.13 20.54 -9.39
N PRO A 976 -25.64 20.26 -8.17
CA PRO A 976 -26.11 18.93 -7.80
C PRO A 976 -27.33 18.54 -8.64
N ARG A 977 -27.20 17.51 -9.47
CA ARG A 977 -28.28 17.02 -10.33
C ARG A 977 -29.13 15.97 -9.60
N LYS A 978 -30.40 16.31 -9.30
CA LYS A 978 -31.44 15.33 -8.96
C LYS A 978 -31.55 14.33 -10.12
N ARG A 979 -31.34 13.03 -9.84
CA ARG A 979 -31.67 11.95 -10.79
C ARG A 979 -33.18 12.00 -11.04
N GLN A 980 -33.59 12.48 -12.21
CA GLN A 980 -34.92 12.18 -12.73
C GLN A 980 -34.92 10.71 -13.12
N ASN A 981 -35.40 9.86 -12.21
CA ASN A 981 -35.80 8.50 -12.54
C ASN A 981 -36.90 8.59 -13.60
N SER A 982 -36.68 7.89 -14.71
CA SER A 982 -37.73 7.52 -15.64
C SER A 982 -38.62 6.47 -14.97
N GLU A 983 -39.60 6.92 -14.20
CA GLU A 983 -40.79 6.13 -13.93
C GLU A 983 -41.70 6.24 -15.15
N ASN A 984 -41.84 5.13 -15.87
CA ASN A 984 -42.90 4.93 -16.83
C ASN A 984 -43.84 3.91 -16.16
N PRO A 985 -44.91 4.35 -15.47
CA PRO A 985 -45.84 3.43 -14.85
C PRO A 985 -46.80 2.87 -15.91
N GLY A 986 -46.93 1.54 -15.93
CA GLY A 986 -48.13 0.83 -16.36
C GLY A 986 -48.54 0.92 -17.84
N ALA A 987 -48.06 -0.04 -18.64
CA ALA A 987 -48.86 -0.57 -19.74
C ALA A 987 -49.28 -2.00 -19.36
N THR A 988 -50.41 -2.10 -18.67
CA THR A 988 -51.21 -3.31 -18.57
C THR A 988 -51.88 -3.56 -19.92
N ASN A 989 -51.55 -4.69 -20.56
CA ASN A 989 -52.44 -5.29 -21.57
C ASN A 989 -53.66 -5.89 -20.87
N PRO A 990 -54.83 -5.84 -21.52
CA PRO A 990 -55.38 -7.05 -22.12
C PRO A 990 -54.95 -7.23 -23.59
#